data_AF-A0A2T0AR89-F1
#
_entry.id   AF-A0A2T0AR89-F1
#
_cell.length_a   1.000
_cell.length_b   1.000
_cell.length_c   1.000
_cell.angle_alpha   90.00
_cell.angle_beta   90.00
_cell.angle_gamma   90.00
#
_symmetry.space_group_name_H-M   'P 1'
#
loop_
_entity.id
_entity.type
_entity.pdbx_description
1 polymer ?
#
loop_
_entity_poly.entity_id
_entity_poly.type
_entity_poly.pdbx_seq_one_letter_code
_entity_poly.pdbx_strand_id
1 'polypeptide(L)'
;MNLIKRFLIFSVIVFFVVVGLSPRALALDYEELEERKGEDINTNKVWTIKFNNELDPESINTDNIVVLNDKNEEQKIKVECKDSKTVSVSPLESYEEGKTYTLVIKDQVKSKKGNKIKAPVKMKFTINTTQTEKPESPKVPVVVLDAGRAANDEANEIGPSGVKGKDINLYVALKAGEILKANGINVVYTRTTDSVPWSANESIAARSKIVNDAKADILVSIHCNAISTTATGSQTYYLKGDANSQKLASYIKDELYNKASQNGVIEESTLKTLSSVNATAVYTNLGYITNPKEEAILNTQTFKDNSAVAIASAVLKYLSIPQKVYITEVPGKTILLYKNEKYTLPTSLDAKMSDGTISKVTVKWDKTSVDTSKEGTYYYKGTVLNYNNEVTFKIIVNSKVDPGTSNAEIKTINDINVKITEGDKYTLPQTVEATTILGETIQADVIWDKESIDTSKAGTITLIGRVKNYNKEIKLTIVISPKSVEKKIKVVLDAGHGGPDSGAVGQNKTKEKDITLAVTFKIGDILKKNGIEVIYTRTNDTDSWLNDKNTELQTRVNIANNAKADYFVSIHVNSFDNSSVTGVETCYFGGSTKGMALAKNIQNEIISELGFKDRGIKERNGLYVLKYTNAPAVLVELEFISNPEKEAMLKNPEYQQKYAEAIARGIMKTIGK
;
A
#
# COMPACT_ATOMS: atom_id res chain seq x y z
N MET A 1 -53.32 19.22 5.91
CA MET A 1 -52.25 18.67 6.76
C MET A 1 -51.04 18.42 5.87
N ASN A 2 -50.07 19.34 5.99
CA ASN A 2 -48.65 19.31 5.59
C ASN A 2 -48.20 18.57 4.32
N LEU A 3 -47.92 19.34 3.26
CA LEU A 3 -46.86 19.07 2.28
C LEU A 3 -46.24 20.43 1.87
N ILE A 4 -44.97 20.69 2.20
CA ILE A 4 -44.26 21.96 1.94
C ILE A 4 -42.90 21.62 1.29
N LYS A 5 -42.74 21.93 -0.01
CA LYS A 5 -41.87 22.96 -0.66
C LYS A 5 -40.35 22.72 -0.54
N ARG A 6 -39.47 23.03 -1.49
CA ARG A 6 -39.50 23.53 -2.89
C ARG A 6 -38.03 23.46 -3.36
N PHE A 7 -37.79 23.10 -4.62
CA PHE A 7 -36.59 23.47 -5.37
C PHE A 7 -37.04 24.46 -6.44
N LEU A 8 -36.55 25.70 -6.42
CA LEU A 8 -36.57 26.60 -7.59
C LEU A 8 -35.59 27.76 -7.34
N ILE A 9 -34.47 27.73 -8.06
CA ILE A 9 -33.46 28.81 -8.10
C ILE A 9 -33.99 29.87 -9.06
N PHE A 10 -34.13 31.10 -8.57
CA PHE A 10 -34.59 32.26 -9.33
C PHE A 10 -33.47 32.81 -10.22
N SER A 11 -33.65 32.74 -11.54
CA SER A 11 -33.09 33.70 -12.49
C SER A 11 -34.13 34.80 -12.68
N VAL A 12 -33.85 36.03 -12.22
CA VAL A 12 -34.68 37.20 -12.53
C VAL A 12 -34.07 37.92 -13.74
N ILE A 13 -34.69 37.71 -14.90
CA ILE A 13 -34.57 38.56 -16.08
C ILE A 13 -35.79 39.50 -16.04
N VAL A 14 -35.57 40.81 -15.99
CA VAL A 14 -36.63 41.81 -16.18
C VAL A 14 -36.42 42.49 -17.53
N PHE A 15 -37.46 42.53 -18.34
CA PHE A 15 -37.50 43.17 -19.66
C PHE A 15 -38.82 43.94 -19.75
N PHE A 16 -38.83 45.25 -20.02
CA PHE A 16 -39.98 45.93 -20.64
C PHE A 16 -39.60 47.24 -21.37
N VAL A 17 -39.98 47.25 -22.65
CA VAL A 17 -40.51 48.31 -23.55
C VAL A 17 -39.84 49.69 -23.65
N VAL A 18 -39.56 50.04 -24.93
CA VAL A 18 -39.04 51.31 -25.46
C VAL A 18 -40.14 52.37 -25.59
N VAL A 19 -39.95 53.56 -25.02
CA VAL A 19 -40.52 54.83 -25.54
C VAL A 19 -39.58 56.02 -25.21
N GLY A 20 -39.27 56.84 -26.22
CA GLY A 20 -39.12 58.31 -26.07
C GLY A 20 -37.81 58.89 -25.49
N LEU A 21 -37.02 59.51 -26.36
CA LEU A 21 -35.75 60.22 -26.12
C LEU A 21 -35.74 61.28 -24.99
N SER A 22 -34.66 61.26 -24.20
CA SER A 22 -33.95 62.49 -23.79
C SER A 22 -32.42 62.23 -23.82
N PRO A 23 -31.57 63.18 -24.25
CA PRO A 23 -30.15 62.95 -24.45
C PRO A 23 -29.37 63.07 -23.12
N ARG A 24 -29.76 62.30 -22.10
CA ARG A 24 -29.23 62.41 -20.74
C ARG A 24 -28.62 61.09 -20.27
N ALA A 25 -27.51 61.17 -19.55
CA ALA A 25 -26.92 60.02 -18.87
C ALA A 25 -27.76 59.66 -17.66
N LEU A 26 -28.30 58.45 -17.65
CA LEU A 26 -29.01 57.86 -16.52
C LEU A 26 -28.22 56.61 -16.11
N ALA A 27 -27.88 56.47 -14.84
CA ALA A 27 -27.52 55.13 -14.36
C ALA A 27 -28.74 54.23 -14.57
N LEU A 28 -28.58 53.03 -15.14
CA LEU A 28 -29.71 52.19 -15.55
C LEU A 28 -30.42 51.49 -14.37
N ASP A 29 -30.18 51.95 -13.13
CA ASP A 29 -30.87 51.56 -11.89
C ASP A 29 -31.25 52.83 -11.09
N TYR A 30 -31.99 53.75 -11.73
CA TYR A 30 -32.36 55.09 -11.21
C TYR A 30 -33.75 55.15 -10.53
N GLU A 31 -34.47 54.04 -10.43
CA GLU A 31 -35.64 53.97 -9.55
C GLU A 31 -35.24 53.27 -8.25
N GLU A 32 -35.22 54.04 -7.16
CA GLU A 32 -35.11 53.65 -5.76
C GLU A 32 -34.36 52.33 -5.51
N LEU A 33 -33.04 52.41 -5.33
CA LEU A 33 -32.28 51.33 -4.69
C LEU A 33 -32.78 51.19 -3.25
N GLU A 34 -33.80 50.35 -3.07
CA GLU A 34 -34.25 49.87 -1.77
C GLU A 34 -33.03 49.41 -0.96
N GLU A 35 -33.06 49.74 0.33
CA GLU A 35 -32.06 49.32 1.30
C GLU A 35 -31.83 47.80 1.18
N ARG A 36 -30.67 47.37 0.67
CA ARG A 36 -30.34 45.95 0.59
C ARG A 36 -29.93 45.47 1.98
N LYS A 37 -30.90 44.99 2.74
CA LYS A 37 -30.67 44.22 3.98
C LYS A 37 -30.24 42.80 3.61
N GLY A 38 -29.16 42.35 4.26
CA GLY A 38 -28.38 41.20 3.86
C GLY A 38 -29.11 39.86 3.93
N GLU A 39 -28.69 38.96 3.05
CA GLU A 39 -28.41 37.59 3.47
C GLU A 39 -26.94 37.20 3.27
N ASP A 40 -26.13 37.78 2.35
CA ASP A 40 -24.70 37.40 2.19
C ASP A 40 -23.77 38.50 1.60
N ILE A 41 -23.55 39.64 2.30
CA ILE A 41 -22.56 40.65 1.85
C ILE A 41 -21.26 40.53 2.66
N ASN A 42 -20.21 40.00 2.03
CA ASN A 42 -18.87 39.80 2.60
C ASN A 42 -18.11 41.13 2.81
N THR A 43 -17.23 41.19 3.82
CA THR A 43 -16.35 42.32 4.18
C THR A 43 -15.49 42.85 3.02
N ASN A 44 -15.17 42.03 2.01
CA ASN A 44 -14.40 42.43 0.82
C ASN A 44 -15.26 42.65 -0.44
N LYS A 45 -16.54 42.97 -0.28
CA LYS A 45 -17.47 43.12 -1.41
C LYS A 45 -16.98 44.14 -2.44
N VAL A 46 -16.81 43.69 -3.68
CA VAL A 46 -16.61 44.55 -4.86
C VAL A 46 -17.96 44.85 -5.51
N TRP A 47 -18.24 46.13 -5.73
CA TRP A 47 -19.42 46.62 -6.44
C TRP A 47 -19.13 46.78 -7.92
N THR A 48 -20.10 46.47 -8.77
CA THR A 48 -20.03 46.72 -10.21
C THR A 48 -21.25 47.56 -10.60
N ILE A 49 -20.99 48.76 -11.11
CA ILE A 49 -21.98 49.79 -11.45
C ILE A 49 -22.03 49.88 -12.98
N LYS A 50 -23.24 49.80 -13.55
CA LYS A 50 -23.45 49.93 -15.00
C LYS A 50 -24.21 51.21 -15.33
N PHE A 51 -23.70 51.96 -16.31
CA PHE A 51 -24.28 53.20 -16.78
C PHE A 51 -24.89 53.02 -18.18
N ASN A 52 -25.95 53.76 -18.49
CA ASN A 52 -26.62 53.63 -19.79
C ASN A 52 -25.81 54.19 -20.97
N ASN A 53 -24.93 55.15 -20.69
CA ASN A 53 -24.10 55.86 -21.66
C ASN A 53 -22.62 55.62 -21.40
N GLU A 54 -21.81 55.78 -22.44
CA GLU A 54 -20.36 55.74 -22.30
C GLU A 54 -19.89 56.85 -21.36
N LEU A 55 -19.00 56.50 -20.45
CA LEU A 55 -18.49 57.36 -19.39
C LEU A 55 -17.27 58.13 -19.86
N ASP A 56 -17.13 59.34 -19.33
CA ASP A 56 -15.86 60.08 -19.38
C ASP A 56 -14.93 59.50 -18.30
N PRO A 57 -13.84 58.81 -18.68
CA PRO A 57 -12.95 58.14 -17.73
C PRO A 57 -12.34 59.10 -16.70
N GLU A 58 -12.11 60.37 -17.04
CA GLU A 58 -11.54 61.36 -16.11
C GLU A 58 -12.51 61.69 -14.97
N SER A 59 -13.82 61.54 -15.21
CA SER A 59 -14.84 61.75 -14.18
C SER A 59 -15.02 60.54 -13.24
N ILE A 60 -14.38 59.39 -13.54
CA ILE A 60 -14.47 58.15 -12.75
C ILE A 60 -13.26 58.04 -11.83
N ASN A 61 -13.42 58.57 -10.62
CA ASN A 61 -12.38 58.62 -9.61
C ASN A 61 -12.99 58.59 -8.21
N THR A 62 -12.14 58.52 -7.18
CA THR A 62 -12.55 58.46 -5.78
C THR A 62 -13.15 59.76 -5.24
N ASP A 63 -13.00 60.89 -5.94
CA ASP A 63 -13.66 62.13 -5.52
C ASP A 63 -15.15 62.10 -5.88
N ASN A 64 -15.49 61.45 -7.00
CA ASN A 64 -16.84 61.40 -7.56
C ASN A 64 -17.60 60.12 -7.21
N ILE A 65 -16.91 59.03 -6.88
CA ILE A 65 -17.53 57.77 -6.42
C ILE A 65 -16.89 57.41 -5.09
N VAL A 66 -17.69 57.37 -4.02
CA VAL A 66 -17.23 57.16 -2.64
C VAL A 66 -18.05 56.09 -1.94
N VAL A 67 -17.47 55.47 -0.92
CA VAL A 67 -18.22 54.66 0.05
C VAL A 67 -18.13 55.36 1.39
N LEU A 68 -19.27 55.59 2.04
CA LEU A 68 -19.37 56.24 3.33
C LEU A 68 -19.75 55.23 4.41
N ASN A 69 -19.20 55.33 5.61
CA ASN A 69 -19.71 54.58 6.77
C ASN A 69 -20.99 55.21 7.34
N ASP A 70 -21.53 54.63 8.41
CA ASP A 70 -22.70 55.09 9.15
C ASP A 70 -22.56 56.50 9.74
N LYS A 71 -21.31 56.97 9.93
CA LYS A 71 -20.96 58.34 10.36
C LYS A 71 -20.73 59.32 9.21
N ASN A 72 -20.95 58.90 7.96
CA ASN A 72 -20.66 59.66 6.73
C ASN A 72 -19.17 59.93 6.45
N GLU A 73 -18.26 59.12 6.99
CA GLU A 73 -16.83 59.23 6.73
C GLU A 73 -16.45 58.41 5.48
N GLU A 74 -15.65 58.99 4.57
CA GLU A 74 -15.22 58.34 3.33
C GLU A 74 -14.25 57.18 3.61
N GLN A 75 -14.56 56.01 3.02
CA GLN A 75 -13.75 54.80 3.11
C GLN A 75 -12.74 54.75 1.97
N LYS A 76 -11.57 54.20 2.24
CA LYS A 76 -10.53 54.00 1.22
C LYS A 76 -10.98 52.94 0.22
N ILE A 77 -11.16 53.34 -1.03
CA ILE A 77 -11.63 52.48 -2.12
C ILE A 77 -10.75 52.66 -3.34
N LYS A 78 -10.83 51.66 -4.23
CA LYS A 78 -10.32 51.72 -5.59
C LYS A 78 -11.51 51.76 -6.55
N VAL A 79 -11.46 52.68 -7.52
CA VAL A 79 -12.47 52.84 -8.57
C VAL A 79 -11.81 52.58 -9.91
N GLU A 80 -12.34 51.65 -10.70
CA GLU A 80 -11.77 51.27 -12.00
C GLU A 80 -12.86 51.12 -13.06
N CYS A 81 -12.64 51.69 -14.25
CA CYS A 81 -13.47 51.38 -15.42
C CYS A 81 -13.15 49.97 -15.92
N LYS A 82 -14.14 49.08 -15.89
CA LYS A 82 -14.02 47.74 -16.49
C LYS A 82 -14.20 47.78 -18.01
N ASP A 83 -15.07 48.67 -18.48
CA ASP A 83 -15.30 48.97 -19.89
C ASP A 83 -15.84 50.41 -20.04
N SER A 84 -16.26 50.82 -21.24
CA SER A 84 -16.73 52.20 -21.49
C SER A 84 -18.02 52.58 -20.74
N LYS A 85 -18.73 51.65 -20.11
CA LYS A 85 -20.00 51.88 -19.39
C LYS A 85 -20.06 51.27 -17.99
N THR A 86 -19.05 50.51 -17.59
CA THR A 86 -19.05 49.74 -16.34
C THR A 86 -17.90 50.15 -15.44
N VAL A 87 -18.20 50.43 -14.17
CA VAL A 87 -17.21 50.80 -13.15
C VAL A 87 -17.25 49.78 -12.02
N SER A 88 -16.09 49.31 -11.57
CA SER A 88 -15.98 48.58 -10.31
C SER A 88 -15.46 49.45 -9.18
N VAL A 89 -16.03 49.23 -7.99
CA VAL A 89 -15.61 49.87 -6.75
C VAL A 89 -15.26 48.78 -5.75
N SER A 90 -14.01 48.75 -5.30
CA SER A 90 -13.53 47.76 -4.32
C SER A 90 -12.96 48.46 -3.09
N PRO A 91 -13.20 47.96 -1.87
CA PRO A 91 -12.48 48.44 -0.69
C PRO A 91 -10.97 48.22 -0.83
N LEU A 92 -10.17 49.19 -0.40
CA LEU A 92 -8.72 48.97 -0.18
C LEU A 92 -8.45 48.30 1.16
N GLU A 93 -9.35 48.50 2.12
CA GLU A 93 -9.36 47.88 3.45
C GLU A 93 -10.75 47.27 3.68
N SER A 94 -10.83 46.05 4.22
CA SER A 94 -12.10 45.34 4.41
C SER A 94 -13.11 46.16 5.21
N TYR A 95 -14.38 46.13 4.80
CA TYR A 95 -15.47 46.74 5.55
C TYR A 95 -15.66 46.02 6.89
N GLU A 96 -16.04 46.77 7.93
CA GLU A 96 -16.29 46.24 9.27
C GLU A 96 -17.62 45.47 9.32
N GLU A 97 -17.61 44.31 9.98
CA GLU A 97 -18.81 43.49 10.17
C GLU A 97 -19.88 44.20 11.00
N GLY A 98 -21.15 43.98 10.65
CA GLY A 98 -22.30 44.59 11.31
C GLY A 98 -22.49 46.08 11.03
N LYS A 99 -21.57 46.72 10.31
CA LYS A 99 -21.66 48.14 9.96
C LYS A 99 -22.40 48.34 8.65
N THR A 100 -23.12 49.45 8.59
CA THR A 100 -23.82 49.90 7.39
C THR A 100 -22.98 50.94 6.68
N TYR A 101 -22.84 50.77 5.37
CA TYR A 101 -22.14 51.67 4.48
C TYR A 101 -23.07 52.17 3.39
N THR A 102 -22.72 53.28 2.76
CA THR A 102 -23.43 53.87 1.63
C THR A 102 -22.47 54.08 0.47
N LEU A 103 -22.65 53.36 -0.63
CA LEU A 103 -21.99 53.67 -1.90
C LEU A 103 -22.69 54.88 -2.52
N VAL A 104 -21.92 55.92 -2.85
CA VAL A 104 -22.42 57.18 -3.40
C VAL A 104 -21.71 57.48 -4.72
N ILE A 105 -22.51 57.70 -5.76
CA ILE A 105 -22.07 58.22 -7.05
C ILE A 105 -22.49 59.68 -7.08
N LYS A 106 -21.55 60.63 -6.99
CA LYS A 106 -21.81 62.06 -6.97
C LYS A 106 -22.20 62.57 -8.36
N ASP A 107 -22.87 63.71 -8.42
CA ASP A 107 -23.39 64.32 -9.65
C ASP A 107 -22.32 64.80 -10.64
N GLN A 108 -21.04 64.72 -10.26
CA GLN A 108 -19.92 65.09 -11.11
C GLN A 108 -19.46 63.97 -12.06
N VAL A 109 -19.99 62.74 -11.93
CA VAL A 109 -19.78 61.68 -12.92
C VAL A 109 -20.46 62.06 -14.24
N LYS A 110 -19.71 61.98 -15.35
CA LYS A 110 -20.15 62.44 -16.68
C LYS A 110 -20.13 61.31 -17.70
N SER A 111 -21.02 61.42 -18.68
CA SER A 111 -20.83 60.69 -19.94
C SER A 111 -19.70 61.30 -20.76
N LYS A 112 -19.19 60.54 -21.73
CA LYS A 112 -18.19 60.99 -22.71
C LYS A 112 -18.62 62.22 -23.51
N LYS A 113 -19.92 62.52 -23.56
CA LYS A 113 -20.50 63.74 -24.18
C LYS A 113 -20.57 64.93 -23.21
N GLY A 114 -20.03 64.81 -21.99
CA GLY A 114 -20.00 65.85 -20.96
C GLY A 114 -21.26 65.96 -20.09
N ASN A 115 -22.27 65.12 -20.31
CA ASN A 115 -23.53 65.18 -19.55
C ASN A 115 -23.35 64.54 -18.17
N LYS A 116 -23.56 65.33 -17.11
CA LYS A 116 -23.56 64.89 -15.72
C LYS A 116 -24.76 64.01 -15.38
N ILE A 117 -24.63 63.14 -14.38
CA ILE A 117 -25.79 62.46 -13.80
C ILE A 117 -26.69 63.50 -13.09
N LYS A 118 -28.01 63.29 -13.14
CA LYS A 118 -29.00 64.31 -12.74
C LYS A 118 -28.94 64.68 -11.25
N ALA A 119 -28.58 63.73 -10.40
CA ALA A 119 -28.41 63.89 -8.96
C ALA A 119 -27.49 62.77 -8.44
N PRO A 120 -26.86 62.93 -7.27
CA PRO A 120 -26.10 61.85 -6.66
C PRO A 120 -26.96 60.60 -6.42
N VAL A 121 -26.44 59.43 -6.77
CA VAL A 121 -27.08 58.13 -6.53
C VAL A 121 -26.46 57.50 -5.30
N LYS A 122 -27.28 56.98 -4.39
CA LYS A 122 -26.81 56.36 -3.13
C LYS A 122 -27.39 54.97 -2.98
N MET A 123 -26.60 54.04 -2.46
CA MET A 123 -27.02 52.69 -2.12
C MET A 123 -26.48 52.31 -0.74
N LYS A 124 -27.37 52.06 0.21
CA LYS A 124 -27.00 51.53 1.53
C LYS A 124 -26.85 50.02 1.48
N PHE A 125 -25.82 49.51 2.15
CA PHE A 125 -25.59 48.09 2.35
C PHE A 125 -25.04 47.84 3.76
N THR A 126 -25.45 46.75 4.39
CA THR A 126 -24.93 46.36 5.70
C THR A 126 -24.06 45.12 5.54
N ILE A 127 -22.86 45.14 6.10
CA ILE A 127 -22.00 43.96 6.17
C ILE A 127 -22.58 43.07 7.25
N ASN A 128 -22.80 41.80 6.93
CA ASN A 128 -23.37 40.87 7.89
C ASN A 128 -22.47 40.83 9.14
N THR A 129 -23.05 41.00 10.33
CA THR A 129 -22.44 40.44 11.53
C THR A 129 -22.48 38.95 11.35
N THR A 130 -21.34 38.32 11.11
CA THR A 130 -21.25 36.90 11.33
C THR A 130 -21.68 36.72 12.79
N GLN A 131 -22.75 35.98 13.07
CA GLN A 131 -22.85 35.33 14.38
C GLN A 131 -21.68 34.36 14.41
N THR A 132 -20.51 34.90 14.73
CA THR A 132 -19.41 34.13 15.24
C THR A 132 -19.93 33.67 16.59
N GLU A 133 -20.42 32.43 16.61
CA GLU A 133 -19.84 31.52 17.61
C GLU A 133 -18.36 31.86 17.65
N LYS A 134 -17.93 32.45 18.77
CA LYS A 134 -16.54 32.65 19.20
C LYS A 134 -15.62 31.79 18.33
N PRO A 135 -14.69 32.34 17.52
CA PRO A 135 -14.03 31.57 16.47
C PRO A 135 -13.57 30.26 17.07
N GLU A 136 -14.29 29.17 16.76
CA GLU A 136 -13.78 27.86 17.06
C GLU A 136 -12.47 27.84 16.30
N SER A 137 -11.39 27.57 17.03
CA SER A 137 -10.09 27.31 16.42
C SER A 137 -10.34 26.43 15.21
N PRO A 138 -9.79 26.75 14.01
CA PRO A 138 -10.15 26.09 12.77
C PRO A 138 -10.24 24.60 13.03
N LYS A 139 -11.46 24.02 12.89
CA LYS A 139 -11.76 22.66 13.34
C LYS A 139 -10.66 21.76 12.78
N VAL A 140 -9.79 21.27 13.66
CA VAL A 140 -8.66 20.45 13.26
C VAL A 140 -9.25 19.21 12.59
N PRO A 141 -8.94 18.95 11.30
CA PRO A 141 -9.52 17.81 10.60
C PRO A 141 -9.23 16.51 11.35
N VAL A 142 -10.27 15.70 11.51
CA VAL A 142 -10.16 14.38 12.11
C VAL A 142 -9.97 13.36 10.98
N VAL A 143 -8.77 12.80 10.91
CA VAL A 143 -8.43 11.76 9.93
C VAL A 143 -8.35 10.42 10.65
N VAL A 144 -9.13 9.45 10.20
CA VAL A 144 -9.02 8.07 10.67
C VAL A 144 -8.16 7.28 9.71
N LEU A 145 -7.09 6.68 10.25
CA LEU A 145 -6.25 5.73 9.54
C LEU A 145 -6.64 4.32 9.98
N ASP A 146 -7.20 3.56 9.04
CA ASP A 146 -7.63 2.20 9.26
C ASP A 146 -6.60 1.22 8.71
N ALA A 147 -5.93 0.49 9.61
CA ALA A 147 -4.92 -0.53 9.26
C ALA A 147 -5.53 -1.90 8.88
N GLY A 148 -6.85 -1.97 8.68
CA GLY A 148 -7.54 -3.16 8.24
C GLY A 148 -7.64 -4.25 9.31
N ARG A 149 -7.47 -5.51 8.90
CA ARG A 149 -7.66 -6.70 9.76
C ARG A 149 -6.58 -6.78 10.86
N ALA A 150 -6.88 -7.53 11.92
CA ALA A 150 -6.02 -7.74 13.09
C ALA A 150 -5.87 -9.25 13.40
N ALA A 151 -5.14 -9.63 14.46
CA ALA A 151 -4.78 -11.02 14.76
C ALA A 151 -5.93 -12.02 14.83
N ASN A 152 -7.12 -11.58 15.25
CA ASN A 152 -8.30 -12.43 15.44
C ASN A 152 -9.25 -12.45 14.22
N ASP A 153 -8.81 -11.89 13.08
CA ASP A 153 -9.53 -11.74 11.83
C ASP A 153 -8.76 -12.43 10.69
N GLU A 154 -8.45 -13.74 10.88
CA GLU A 154 -7.60 -14.55 9.99
C GLU A 154 -8.32 -14.97 8.70
N ALA A 155 -8.44 -14.04 7.76
CA ALA A 155 -8.34 -14.35 6.34
C ALA A 155 -6.90 -14.01 5.91
N ASN A 156 -6.09 -15.04 5.65
CA ASN A 156 -4.64 -14.96 5.51
C ASN A 156 -4.18 -14.14 4.28
N GLU A 157 -4.03 -12.83 4.43
CA GLU A 157 -3.16 -11.99 3.57
C GLU A 157 -1.68 -12.29 3.87
N ILE A 158 -1.29 -13.56 3.75
CA ILE A 158 0.07 -14.02 4.00
C ILE A 158 0.75 -14.25 2.65
N GLY A 159 1.82 -13.51 2.42
CA GLY A 159 2.64 -13.67 1.24
C GLY A 159 3.39 -15.01 1.24
N PRO A 160 3.88 -15.45 0.06
CA PRO A 160 4.54 -16.75 -0.08
C PRO A 160 5.76 -16.96 0.83
N SER A 161 6.42 -15.90 1.30
CA SER A 161 7.52 -15.98 2.27
C SER A 161 7.09 -15.91 3.75
N GLY A 162 5.79 -15.79 4.01
CA GLY A 162 5.22 -15.68 5.36
C GLY A 162 5.01 -14.24 5.83
N VAL A 163 5.27 -13.23 4.99
CA VAL A 163 5.02 -11.82 5.34
C VAL A 163 3.53 -11.59 5.45
N LYS A 164 3.09 -10.95 6.53
CA LYS A 164 1.66 -10.70 6.77
C LYS A 164 1.30 -9.28 6.31
N GLY A 165 0.36 -9.16 5.38
CA GLY A 165 -0.14 -7.88 4.88
C GLY A 165 -0.58 -6.94 6.00
N LYS A 166 -1.26 -7.47 7.03
CA LYS A 166 -1.69 -6.71 8.21
C LYS A 166 -0.57 -5.97 8.97
N ASP A 167 0.66 -6.48 8.94
CA ASP A 167 1.81 -5.87 9.62
C ASP A 167 2.33 -4.68 8.80
N ILE A 168 2.29 -4.81 7.47
CA ILE A 168 2.58 -3.72 6.52
C ILE A 168 1.52 -2.63 6.65
N ASN A 169 0.25 -3.00 6.63
CA ASN A 169 -0.88 -2.07 6.78
C ASN A 169 -0.78 -1.26 8.07
N LEU A 170 -0.48 -1.94 9.19
CA LEU A 170 -0.30 -1.29 10.50
C LEU A 170 0.88 -0.31 10.48
N TYR A 171 2.04 -0.75 9.97
CA TYR A 171 3.22 0.10 9.90
C TYR A 171 2.93 1.38 9.10
N VAL A 172 2.35 1.22 7.90
CA VAL A 172 2.06 2.34 7.00
C VAL A 172 1.04 3.29 7.64
N ALA A 173 -0.01 2.77 8.27
CA ALA A 173 -0.99 3.57 8.98
C ALA A 173 -0.35 4.39 10.12
N LEU A 174 0.42 3.74 11.00
CA LEU A 174 1.07 4.41 12.13
C LEU A 174 1.99 5.53 11.65
N LYS A 175 2.85 5.23 10.66
CA LYS A 175 3.83 6.17 10.13
C LYS A 175 3.17 7.34 9.38
N ALA A 176 2.13 7.09 8.59
CA ALA A 176 1.36 8.15 7.95
C ALA A 176 0.72 9.07 9.00
N GLY A 177 0.21 8.48 10.09
CA GLY A 177 -0.38 9.23 11.19
C GLY A 177 0.63 10.10 11.96
N GLU A 178 1.89 9.67 12.12
CA GLU A 178 2.95 10.53 12.68
C GLU A 178 3.16 11.79 11.83
N ILE A 179 3.21 11.63 10.51
CA ILE A 179 3.39 12.74 9.56
C ILE A 179 2.19 13.70 9.63
N LEU A 180 0.97 13.16 9.63
CA LEU A 180 -0.25 13.96 9.73
C LEU A 180 -0.32 14.74 11.07
N LYS A 181 -0.01 14.10 12.19
CA LYS A 181 0.05 14.76 13.51
C LYS A 181 1.07 15.90 13.54
N ALA A 182 2.26 15.71 12.96
CA ALA A 182 3.28 16.77 12.86
C ALA A 182 2.79 17.99 12.04
N ASN A 183 1.84 17.75 11.13
CA ASN A 183 1.16 18.76 10.32
C ASN A 183 -0.12 19.31 10.96
N GLY A 184 -0.36 19.03 12.25
CA GLY A 184 -1.47 19.59 13.00
C GLY A 184 -2.81 18.90 12.75
N ILE A 185 -2.83 17.69 12.18
CA ILE A 185 -4.04 16.89 11.98
C ILE A 185 -4.36 16.07 13.24
N ASN A 186 -5.64 15.96 13.58
CA ASN A 186 -6.09 15.05 14.62
C ASN A 186 -6.24 13.64 14.02
N VAL A 187 -5.35 12.72 14.38
CA VAL A 187 -5.34 11.36 13.83
C VAL A 187 -5.90 10.37 14.84
N VAL A 188 -6.92 9.63 14.41
CA VAL A 188 -7.47 8.48 15.12
C VAL A 188 -7.09 7.21 14.35
N TYR A 189 -6.72 6.15 15.06
CA TYR A 189 -6.44 4.86 14.44
C TYR A 189 -7.54 3.88 14.77
N THR A 190 -7.94 3.03 13.81
CA THR A 190 -8.79 1.89 14.16
C THR A 190 -8.05 0.93 15.09
N ARG A 191 -6.74 0.77 14.92
CA ARG A 191 -5.86 0.02 15.82
C ARG A 191 -4.42 0.55 15.78
N THR A 192 -3.71 0.43 16.88
CA THR A 192 -2.26 0.72 16.99
C THR A 192 -1.42 -0.52 17.25
N THR A 193 -2.07 -1.66 17.50
CA THR A 193 -1.45 -2.97 17.75
C THR A 193 -2.16 -4.05 16.93
N ASP A 194 -1.64 -5.26 16.98
CA ASP A 194 -2.27 -6.43 16.34
C ASP A 194 -3.39 -7.05 17.20
N SER A 195 -3.43 -6.71 18.49
CA SER A 195 -4.52 -7.09 19.41
C SER A 195 -5.67 -6.09 19.34
N VAL A 196 -6.90 -6.59 19.14
CA VAL A 196 -8.13 -5.78 19.08
C VAL A 196 -9.27 -6.44 19.88
N PRO A 197 -10.24 -5.66 20.41
CA PRO A 197 -11.30 -6.17 21.27
C PRO A 197 -12.53 -6.74 20.54
N TRP A 198 -12.53 -6.82 19.21
CA TRP A 198 -13.66 -7.33 18.41
C TRP A 198 -13.28 -8.60 17.63
N SER A 199 -14.24 -9.47 17.33
CA SER A 199 -13.99 -10.68 16.52
C SER A 199 -13.89 -10.39 15.01
N ALA A 200 -13.43 -11.36 14.22
CA ALA A 200 -13.40 -11.29 12.75
C ALA A 200 -14.74 -10.84 12.14
N ASN A 201 -15.84 -11.41 12.63
CA ASN A 201 -17.19 -11.17 12.12
C ASN A 201 -17.71 -9.77 12.47
N GLU A 202 -17.17 -9.15 13.51
CA GLU A 202 -17.54 -7.81 13.99
C GLU A 202 -16.60 -6.72 13.47
N SER A 203 -15.48 -7.11 12.84
CA SER A 203 -14.37 -6.23 12.43
C SER A 203 -14.82 -4.99 11.67
N ILE A 204 -15.63 -5.15 10.62
CA ILE A 204 -16.12 -4.00 9.84
C ILE A 204 -16.99 -3.09 10.69
N ALA A 205 -17.92 -3.64 11.47
CA ALA A 205 -18.82 -2.85 12.32
C ALA A 205 -18.05 -2.07 13.39
N ALA A 206 -17.07 -2.70 14.04
CA ALA A 206 -16.22 -2.08 15.05
C ALA A 206 -15.39 -0.93 14.47
N ARG A 207 -14.73 -1.14 13.32
CA ARG A 207 -13.93 -0.11 12.66
C ARG A 207 -14.78 1.06 12.17
N SER A 208 -15.94 0.79 11.57
CA SER A 208 -16.87 1.84 11.15
C SER A 208 -17.44 2.62 12.33
N LYS A 209 -17.68 1.96 13.47
CA LYS A 209 -18.08 2.63 14.71
C LYS A 209 -17.01 3.62 15.17
N ILE A 210 -15.74 3.23 15.18
CA ILE A 210 -14.62 4.14 15.54
C ILE A 210 -14.61 5.38 14.63
N VAL A 211 -14.80 5.19 13.33
CA VAL A 211 -14.82 6.29 12.35
C VAL A 211 -15.96 7.27 12.64
N ASN A 212 -17.17 6.74 12.86
CA ASN A 212 -18.35 7.55 13.11
C ASN A 212 -18.33 8.23 14.50
N ASP A 213 -17.89 7.52 15.54
CA ASP A 213 -17.73 8.05 16.90
C ASP A 213 -16.70 9.19 16.94
N ALA A 214 -15.60 9.04 16.17
CA ALA A 214 -14.59 10.08 16.01
C ALA A 214 -15.09 11.30 15.22
N LYS A 215 -16.26 11.20 14.58
CA LYS A 215 -16.79 12.21 13.65
C LYS A 215 -15.75 12.58 12.58
N ALA A 216 -15.14 11.54 12.02
CA ALA A 216 -14.03 11.68 11.08
C ALA A 216 -14.46 12.50 9.85
N ASP A 217 -13.59 13.41 9.43
CA ASP A 217 -13.76 14.12 8.15
C ASP A 217 -13.24 13.23 7.00
N ILE A 218 -12.20 12.42 7.26
CA ILE A 218 -11.58 11.50 6.29
C ILE A 218 -11.35 10.12 6.91
N LEU A 219 -11.62 9.07 6.15
CA LEU A 219 -11.15 7.70 6.38
C LEU A 219 -10.20 7.29 5.26
N VAL A 220 -9.01 6.82 5.63
CA VAL A 220 -8.13 6.06 4.72
C VAL A 220 -7.95 4.65 5.29
N SER A 221 -8.50 3.65 4.60
CA SER A 221 -8.38 2.23 4.94
C SER A 221 -7.28 1.60 4.08
N ILE A 222 -6.23 1.08 4.72
CA ILE A 222 -4.95 0.70 4.12
C ILE A 222 -4.81 -0.82 4.19
N HIS A 223 -4.60 -1.45 3.03
CA HIS A 223 -4.60 -2.91 2.88
C HIS A 223 -3.51 -3.41 1.93
N CYS A 224 -3.27 -4.73 1.96
CA CYS A 224 -2.60 -5.44 0.89
C CYS A 224 -3.63 -6.33 0.19
N ASN A 225 -3.50 -6.49 -1.12
CA ASN A 225 -4.34 -7.40 -1.87
C ASN A 225 -3.76 -8.83 -1.84
N ALA A 226 -4.59 -9.84 -1.62
CA ALA A 226 -4.21 -11.25 -1.63
C ALA A 226 -4.95 -12.10 -2.67
N ILE A 227 -5.69 -11.47 -3.60
CA ILE A 227 -6.56 -12.20 -4.54
C ILE A 227 -5.85 -12.72 -5.80
N SER A 228 -4.58 -12.33 -6.03
CA SER A 228 -3.84 -12.70 -7.23
C SER A 228 -2.35 -12.92 -6.95
N THR A 229 -1.78 -13.95 -7.59
CA THR A 229 -0.35 -14.29 -7.50
C THR A 229 0.49 -13.68 -8.61
N THR A 230 -0.13 -13.03 -9.60
CA THR A 230 0.55 -12.47 -10.78
C THR A 230 0.30 -10.99 -10.99
N ALA A 231 -0.79 -10.45 -10.44
CA ALA A 231 -1.09 -9.03 -10.56
C ALA A 231 -0.10 -8.19 -9.74
N THR A 232 0.07 -6.94 -10.16
CA THR A 232 0.99 -5.96 -9.56
C THR A 232 0.32 -4.60 -9.49
N GLY A 233 0.85 -3.71 -8.65
CA GLY A 233 0.36 -2.35 -8.53
C GLY A 233 -0.68 -2.16 -7.44
N SER A 234 -0.95 -0.90 -7.12
CA SER A 234 -1.95 -0.49 -6.13
C SER A 234 -3.35 -0.42 -6.72
N GLN A 235 -4.36 -0.61 -5.88
CA GLN A 235 -5.77 -0.43 -6.25
C GLN A 235 -6.46 0.41 -5.20
N THR A 236 -7.04 1.53 -5.61
CA THR A 236 -7.70 2.46 -4.70
C THR A 236 -9.18 2.57 -5.02
N TYR A 237 -10.01 2.33 -4.02
CA TYR A 237 -11.46 2.22 -4.13
C TYR A 237 -12.15 3.35 -3.39
N TYR A 238 -13.25 3.82 -3.97
CA TYR A 238 -14.16 4.80 -3.38
C TYR A 238 -15.62 4.37 -3.58
N LEU A 239 -16.53 4.91 -2.78
CA LEU A 239 -17.95 4.60 -2.92
C LEU A 239 -18.52 5.22 -4.21
N LYS A 240 -19.28 4.45 -4.97
CA LYS A 240 -19.92 4.94 -6.20
C LYS A 240 -20.73 6.22 -5.95
N GLY A 241 -20.47 7.25 -6.77
CA GLY A 241 -21.15 8.55 -6.69
C GLY A 241 -20.58 9.53 -5.67
N ASP A 242 -19.53 9.16 -4.92
CA ASP A 242 -18.87 10.07 -3.98
C ASP A 242 -17.68 10.80 -4.64
N ALA A 243 -17.95 12.01 -5.13
CA ALA A 243 -16.95 12.85 -5.80
C ALA A 243 -15.80 13.27 -4.88
N ASN A 244 -16.05 13.42 -3.58
CA ASN A 244 -15.02 13.80 -2.60
C ASN A 244 -14.04 12.64 -2.38
N SER A 245 -14.58 11.44 -2.18
CA SER A 245 -13.77 10.22 -2.02
C SER A 245 -13.04 9.87 -3.32
N GLN A 246 -13.66 10.08 -4.49
CA GLN A 246 -12.98 9.93 -5.77
C GLN A 246 -11.76 10.85 -5.90
N LYS A 247 -11.90 12.13 -5.52
CA LYS A 247 -10.80 13.10 -5.55
C LYS A 247 -9.67 12.70 -4.61
N LEU A 248 -9.98 12.29 -3.37
CA LEU A 248 -8.97 11.78 -2.43
C LEU A 248 -8.28 10.52 -2.97
N ALA A 249 -9.04 9.59 -3.58
CA ALA A 249 -8.50 8.39 -4.19
C ALA A 249 -7.51 8.70 -5.33
N SER A 250 -7.80 9.72 -6.16
CA SER A 250 -6.85 10.19 -7.18
C SER A 250 -5.55 10.69 -6.58
N TYR A 251 -5.61 11.50 -5.51
CA TYR A 251 -4.39 11.94 -4.83
C TYR A 251 -3.59 10.77 -4.24
N ILE A 252 -4.26 9.79 -3.62
CA ILE A 252 -3.58 8.62 -3.06
C ILE A 252 -2.88 7.82 -4.17
N LYS A 253 -3.55 7.54 -5.29
CA LYS A 253 -2.96 6.84 -6.45
C LYS A 253 -1.73 7.59 -6.97
N ASP A 254 -1.85 8.90 -7.18
CA ASP A 254 -0.76 9.71 -7.74
C ASP A 254 0.45 9.78 -6.81
N GLU A 255 0.23 9.98 -5.50
CA GLU A 255 1.34 10.04 -4.53
C GLU A 255 1.99 8.66 -4.30
N LEU A 256 1.22 7.56 -4.36
CA LEU A 256 1.79 6.19 -4.32
C LEU A 256 2.67 5.92 -5.54
N TYR A 257 2.26 6.37 -6.72
CA TYR A 257 3.10 6.30 -7.91
C TYR A 257 4.37 7.15 -7.75
N ASN A 258 4.23 8.41 -7.35
CA ASN A 258 5.35 9.35 -7.29
C ASN A 258 6.39 9.02 -6.21
N LYS A 259 5.95 8.50 -5.05
CA LYS A 259 6.84 8.31 -3.88
C LYS A 259 7.20 6.84 -3.66
N ALA A 260 6.26 5.92 -3.86
CA ALA A 260 6.48 4.49 -3.66
C ALA A 260 6.75 3.72 -4.98
N SER A 261 6.81 4.42 -6.12
CA SER A 261 6.94 3.82 -7.46
C SER A 261 5.86 2.79 -7.77
N GLN A 262 4.70 2.92 -7.12
CA GLN A 262 3.63 1.93 -7.18
C GLN A 262 2.55 2.40 -8.14
N ASN A 263 2.61 1.92 -9.38
CA ASN A 263 1.56 2.19 -10.36
C ASN A 263 0.22 1.61 -9.88
N GLY A 264 -0.89 2.27 -10.18
CA GLY A 264 -2.18 1.83 -9.68
C GLY A 264 -3.36 2.43 -10.41
N VAL A 265 -4.53 1.92 -10.06
CA VAL A 265 -5.82 2.32 -10.62
C VAL A 265 -6.78 2.80 -9.53
N ILE A 266 -7.75 3.61 -9.92
CA ILE A 266 -8.90 3.94 -9.08
C ILE A 266 -10.15 3.22 -9.60
N GLU A 267 -10.94 2.64 -8.69
CA GLU A 267 -12.13 1.86 -9.04
C GLU A 267 -13.32 2.24 -8.14
N GLU A 268 -14.52 2.27 -8.69
CA GLU A 268 -15.74 2.37 -7.89
C GLU A 268 -15.97 1.08 -7.11
N SER A 269 -16.55 1.19 -5.92
CA SER A 269 -16.80 0.04 -5.05
C SER A 269 -18.07 0.17 -4.22
N THR A 270 -18.54 -0.97 -3.72
CA THR A 270 -19.66 -1.09 -2.77
C THR A 270 -19.20 -1.70 -1.43
N LEU A 271 -17.89 -1.73 -1.17
CA LEU A 271 -17.29 -2.26 0.05
C LEU A 271 -17.96 -1.69 1.31
N LYS A 272 -18.35 -2.57 2.24
CA LYS A 272 -19.01 -2.17 3.50
C LYS A 272 -18.18 -1.20 4.32
N THR A 273 -16.85 -1.31 4.32
CA THR A 273 -15.93 -0.38 4.99
C THR A 273 -16.12 1.07 4.52
N LEU A 274 -16.53 1.27 3.27
CA LEU A 274 -16.78 2.60 2.68
C LEU A 274 -18.22 3.05 2.89
N SER A 275 -19.20 2.16 2.73
CA SER A 275 -20.63 2.51 2.79
C SER A 275 -21.22 2.62 4.19
N SER A 276 -20.48 2.24 5.24
CA SER A 276 -20.95 2.26 6.64
C SER A 276 -20.39 3.41 7.48
N VAL A 277 -19.73 4.38 6.84
CA VAL A 277 -19.13 5.54 7.52
C VAL A 277 -19.67 6.86 6.98
N ASN A 278 -19.70 7.88 7.84
CA ASN A 278 -20.12 9.23 7.48
C ASN A 278 -18.90 10.15 7.33
N ALA A 279 -18.01 9.83 6.39
CA ALA A 279 -16.75 10.54 6.13
C ALA A 279 -16.37 10.43 4.65
N THR A 280 -15.49 11.31 4.16
CA THR A 280 -14.80 11.08 2.88
C THR A 280 -13.92 9.83 3.03
N ALA A 281 -14.23 8.74 2.34
CA ALA A 281 -13.70 7.43 2.63
C ALA A 281 -13.05 6.76 1.41
N VAL A 282 -11.79 6.34 1.58
CA VAL A 282 -11.02 5.62 0.56
C VAL A 282 -10.46 4.32 1.14
N TYR A 283 -10.53 3.25 0.36
CA TYR A 283 -9.88 1.98 0.64
C TYR A 283 -8.75 1.79 -0.37
N THR A 284 -7.52 1.64 0.08
CA THR A 284 -6.36 1.49 -0.80
C THR A 284 -5.62 0.19 -0.50
N ASN A 285 -5.47 -0.63 -1.53
CA ASN A 285 -4.54 -1.76 -1.57
C ASN A 285 -3.18 -1.25 -2.05
N LEU A 286 -2.15 -1.39 -1.22
CA LEU A 286 -0.79 -0.97 -1.53
C LEU A 286 -0.14 -1.82 -2.65
N GLY A 287 -0.54 -3.08 -2.76
CA GLY A 287 -0.03 -4.05 -3.74
C GLY A 287 -0.51 -5.47 -3.43
N TYR A 288 -0.07 -6.44 -4.22
CA TYR A 288 -0.48 -7.85 -4.13
C TYR A 288 0.49 -8.68 -3.29
N ILE A 289 0.21 -8.86 -2.00
CA ILE A 289 1.08 -9.61 -1.06
C ILE A 289 1.29 -11.07 -1.47
N THR A 290 0.34 -11.65 -2.21
CA THR A 290 0.43 -13.03 -2.73
C THR A 290 1.27 -13.16 -3.99
N ASN A 291 1.66 -12.06 -4.64
CA ASN A 291 2.63 -12.07 -5.72
C ASN A 291 4.05 -11.97 -5.12
N PRO A 292 4.94 -12.98 -5.30
CA PRO A 292 6.26 -12.99 -4.68
C PRO A 292 7.13 -11.75 -4.99
N LYS A 293 7.00 -11.18 -6.19
CA LYS A 293 7.75 -9.99 -6.59
C LYS A 293 7.25 -8.75 -5.86
N GLU A 294 5.94 -8.64 -5.69
CA GLU A 294 5.33 -7.54 -4.94
C GLU A 294 5.58 -7.73 -3.44
N GLU A 295 5.46 -8.94 -2.89
CA GLU A 295 5.78 -9.23 -1.48
C GLU A 295 7.18 -8.74 -1.10
N ALA A 296 8.18 -9.02 -1.95
CA ALA A 296 9.55 -8.57 -1.75
C ALA A 296 9.67 -7.04 -1.69
N ILE A 297 8.88 -6.31 -2.49
CA ILE A 297 8.84 -4.84 -2.51
C ILE A 297 8.08 -4.32 -1.28
N LEU A 298 6.85 -4.80 -1.07
CA LEU A 298 5.94 -4.42 0.01
C LEU A 298 6.59 -4.58 1.39
N ASN A 299 7.40 -5.62 1.57
CA ASN A 299 8.09 -5.90 2.84
C ASN A 299 9.29 -4.98 3.10
N THR A 300 9.82 -4.30 2.08
CA THR A 300 10.97 -3.41 2.28
C THR A 300 10.61 -2.21 3.16
N GLN A 301 11.56 -1.81 4.01
CA GLN A 301 11.41 -0.63 4.84
C GLN A 301 11.17 0.64 3.99
N THR A 302 11.90 0.77 2.89
CA THR A 302 11.77 1.87 1.93
C THR A 302 10.36 2.00 1.36
N PHE A 303 9.77 0.89 0.88
CA PHE A 303 8.41 0.94 0.32
C PHE A 303 7.38 1.35 1.38
N LYS A 304 7.48 0.79 2.58
CA LYS A 304 6.58 1.09 3.69
C LYS A 304 6.67 2.56 4.11
N ASP A 305 7.88 3.10 4.24
CA ASP A 305 8.10 4.51 4.54
C ASP A 305 7.54 5.41 3.44
N ASN A 306 7.84 5.10 2.19
CA ASN A 306 7.39 5.90 1.05
C ASN A 306 5.86 5.85 0.88
N SER A 307 5.23 4.70 1.14
CA SER A 307 3.77 4.55 1.12
C SER A 307 3.10 5.36 2.24
N ALA A 308 3.71 5.38 3.42
CA ALA A 308 3.22 6.20 4.53
C ALA A 308 3.28 7.70 4.21
N VAL A 309 4.41 8.15 3.63
CA VAL A 309 4.54 9.52 3.14
C VAL A 309 3.53 9.81 2.05
N ALA A 310 3.33 8.91 1.08
CA ALA A 310 2.36 9.08 0.00
C ALA A 310 0.93 9.30 0.53
N ILE A 311 0.49 8.46 1.46
CA ILE A 311 -0.84 8.57 2.05
C ILE A 311 -0.99 9.89 2.81
N ALA A 312 0.00 10.27 3.63
CA ALA A 312 -0.03 11.53 4.37
C ALA A 312 -0.04 12.74 3.42
N SER A 313 0.82 12.77 2.40
CA SER A 313 0.88 13.82 1.39
C SER A 313 -0.45 13.95 0.63
N ALA A 314 -1.08 12.83 0.26
CA ALA A 314 -2.37 12.83 -0.44
C ALA A 314 -3.49 13.44 0.42
N VAL A 315 -3.55 13.09 1.71
CA VAL A 315 -4.52 13.64 2.67
C VAL A 315 -4.29 15.14 2.87
N LEU A 316 -3.05 15.58 3.08
CA LEU A 316 -2.72 17.00 3.25
C LEU A 316 -3.07 17.81 2.00
N LYS A 317 -2.78 17.27 0.81
CA LYS A 317 -3.13 17.89 -0.48
C LYS A 317 -4.64 18.00 -0.67
N TYR A 318 -5.40 16.97 -0.30
CA TYR A 318 -6.86 16.99 -0.31
C TYR A 318 -7.41 18.09 0.61
N LEU A 319 -6.84 18.22 1.81
CA LEU A 319 -7.22 19.24 2.80
C LEU A 319 -6.65 20.64 2.49
N SER A 320 -5.84 20.79 1.44
CA SER A 320 -5.12 22.02 1.11
C SER A 320 -4.22 22.54 2.25
N ILE A 321 -3.67 21.61 3.06
CA ILE A 321 -2.73 21.91 4.14
C ILE A 321 -1.31 21.71 3.60
N PRO A 322 -0.44 22.74 3.63
CA PRO A 322 0.95 22.59 3.22
C PRO A 322 1.68 21.58 4.11
N GLN A 323 2.32 20.58 3.51
CA GLN A 323 3.14 19.63 4.26
C GLN A 323 4.41 20.34 4.76
N LYS A 324 4.64 20.29 6.07
CA LYS A 324 5.90 20.64 6.71
C LYS A 324 6.97 19.63 6.30
N VAL A 325 7.96 20.11 5.54
CA VAL A 325 9.12 19.33 5.12
C VAL A 325 10.26 19.59 6.11
N TYR A 326 10.85 18.52 6.63
CA TYR A 326 11.96 18.57 7.58
C TYR A 326 12.91 17.38 7.33
N ILE A 327 14.13 17.45 7.86
CA ILE A 327 15.13 16.40 7.69
C ILE A 327 14.77 15.20 8.57
N THR A 328 14.71 14.01 7.97
CA THR A 328 14.56 12.74 8.70
C THR A 328 15.90 12.03 8.88
N GLU A 329 16.84 12.20 7.96
CA GLU A 329 18.14 11.54 8.01
C GLU A 329 19.21 12.37 7.30
N VAL A 330 20.40 12.45 7.89
CA VAL A 330 21.61 12.98 7.27
C VAL A 330 22.68 11.91 7.42
N PRO A 331 23.08 11.21 6.35
CA PRO A 331 24.01 10.11 6.46
C PRO A 331 25.36 10.58 7.01
N GLY A 332 25.79 9.98 8.12
CA GLY A 332 27.18 10.05 8.54
C GLY A 332 28.07 9.30 7.53
N LYS A 333 29.35 9.68 7.45
CA LYS A 333 30.33 8.97 6.62
C LYS A 333 31.59 8.68 7.41
N THR A 334 32.17 7.50 7.12
CA THR A 334 33.54 7.18 7.51
C THR A 334 34.46 7.52 6.34
N ILE A 335 35.49 8.32 6.59
CA ILE A 335 36.53 8.67 5.62
C ILE A 335 37.85 8.07 6.10
N LEU A 336 38.52 7.33 5.23
CA LEU A 336 39.83 6.77 5.50
C LEU A 336 40.89 7.66 4.84
N LEU A 337 41.85 8.14 5.62
CA LEU A 337 42.94 9.01 5.16
C LEU A 337 44.30 8.44 5.58
N TYR A 338 45.36 8.80 4.86
CA TYR A 338 46.73 8.59 5.30
C TYR A 338 47.24 9.82 6.07
N LYS A 339 48.27 9.60 6.89
CA LYS A 339 48.98 10.68 7.59
C LYS A 339 49.42 11.76 6.59
N ASN A 340 49.16 13.03 6.94
CA ASN A 340 49.40 14.22 6.14
C ASN A 340 48.58 14.33 4.84
N GLU A 341 47.63 13.44 4.58
CA GLU A 341 46.71 13.57 3.44
C GLU A 341 45.78 14.76 3.67
N LYS A 342 45.64 15.62 2.66
CA LYS A 342 44.75 16.79 2.76
C LYS A 342 43.31 16.34 2.52
N TYR A 343 42.41 16.75 3.42
CA TYR A 343 40.98 16.53 3.26
C TYR A 343 40.18 17.74 3.70
N THR A 344 39.16 18.08 2.92
CA THR A 344 38.24 19.18 3.23
C THR A 344 36.87 18.59 3.52
N LEU A 345 36.31 18.92 4.68
CA LEU A 345 34.95 18.51 5.03
C LEU A 345 33.95 19.09 4.01
N PRO A 346 32.97 18.31 3.57
CA PRO A 346 32.03 18.76 2.54
C PRO A 346 31.14 19.87 3.10
N THR A 347 30.96 20.96 2.35
CA THR A 347 30.09 22.08 2.76
C THR A 347 28.60 21.77 2.63
N SER A 348 28.25 20.67 1.97
CA SER A 348 26.87 20.19 1.85
C SER A 348 26.79 18.67 1.80
N LEU A 349 25.68 18.13 2.29
CA LEU A 349 25.38 16.70 2.31
C LEU A 349 24.00 16.44 1.72
N ASP A 350 23.80 15.25 1.18
CA ASP A 350 22.48 14.77 0.83
C ASP A 350 21.74 14.38 2.12
N ALA A 351 20.56 14.94 2.33
CA ALA A 351 19.68 14.62 3.44
C ALA A 351 18.36 14.05 2.92
N LYS A 352 17.84 13.04 3.61
CA LYS A 352 16.51 12.51 3.37
C LYS A 352 15.50 13.40 4.08
N MET A 353 14.50 13.86 3.33
CA MET A 353 13.44 14.75 3.79
C MET A 353 12.19 13.95 4.19
N SER A 354 11.34 14.53 5.03
CA SER A 354 10.09 13.92 5.52
C SER A 354 9.03 13.71 4.43
N ASP A 355 9.21 14.31 3.26
CA ASP A 355 8.40 14.07 2.06
C ASP A 355 8.99 12.97 1.15
N GLY A 356 10.04 12.28 1.60
CA GLY A 356 10.71 11.19 0.90
C GLY A 356 11.76 11.64 -0.11
N THR A 357 11.90 12.94 -0.37
CA THR A 357 12.90 13.46 -1.31
C THR A 357 14.30 13.45 -0.71
N ILE A 358 15.32 13.50 -1.58
CA ILE A 358 16.70 13.78 -1.17
C ILE A 358 16.97 15.25 -1.51
N SER A 359 17.38 16.02 -0.52
CA SER A 359 17.77 17.42 -0.69
C SER A 359 19.19 17.65 -0.23
N LYS A 360 19.90 18.55 -0.94
CA LYS A 360 21.25 18.95 -0.57
C LYS A 360 21.18 20.00 0.53
N VAL A 361 21.70 19.69 1.70
CA VAL A 361 21.67 20.57 2.88
C VAL A 361 23.05 21.08 3.21
N THR A 362 23.15 22.36 3.58
CA THR A 362 24.42 22.98 3.96
C THR A 362 24.79 22.56 5.38
N VAL A 363 26.04 22.17 5.58
CA VAL A 363 26.56 21.77 6.90
C VAL A 363 27.59 22.79 7.36
N LYS A 364 27.43 23.26 8.59
CA LYS A 364 28.45 24.03 9.30
C LYS A 364 29.16 23.10 10.26
N TRP A 365 30.44 22.86 10.01
CA TRP A 365 31.28 22.00 10.84
C TRP A 365 31.83 22.76 12.05
N ASP A 366 31.90 22.08 13.19
CA ASP A 366 32.50 22.63 14.42
C ASP A 366 34.00 22.92 14.25
N LYS A 367 34.64 22.19 13.34
CA LYS A 367 36.05 22.39 12.93
C LYS A 367 36.12 22.63 11.44
N THR A 368 36.91 23.62 11.04
CA THR A 368 37.08 24.02 9.63
C THR A 368 38.20 23.27 8.91
N SER A 369 39.06 22.58 9.66
CA SER A 369 40.18 21.79 9.13
C SER A 369 40.16 20.38 9.70
N VAL A 370 40.65 19.44 8.90
CA VAL A 370 40.89 18.07 9.31
C VAL A 370 42.37 17.91 9.62
N ASP A 371 42.69 17.57 10.87
CA ASP A 371 44.05 17.24 11.26
C ASP A 371 44.36 15.79 10.89
N THR A 372 45.27 15.60 9.94
CA THR A 372 45.80 14.30 9.53
C THR A 372 47.27 14.11 9.92
N SER A 373 47.83 15.01 10.75
CA SER A 373 49.24 14.95 11.15
C SER A 373 49.57 13.79 12.08
N LYS A 374 48.56 13.25 12.78
CA LYS A 374 48.67 12.13 13.70
C LYS A 374 47.70 11.03 13.34
N GLU A 375 48.12 9.79 13.56
CA GLU A 375 47.25 8.62 13.43
C GLU A 375 46.14 8.65 14.48
N GLY A 376 45.00 8.08 14.13
CA GLY A 376 43.88 7.95 15.06
C GLY A 376 42.52 8.06 14.40
N THR A 377 41.48 7.90 15.22
CA THR A 377 40.08 8.14 14.84
C THR A 377 39.64 9.49 15.37
N TYR A 378 39.12 10.32 14.48
CA TYR A 378 38.67 11.67 14.76
C TYR A 378 37.19 11.79 14.41
N TYR A 379 36.44 12.50 15.25
CA TYR A 379 35.03 12.77 15.03
C TYR A 379 34.84 14.26 14.74
N TYR A 380 34.18 14.55 13.63
CA TYR A 380 33.83 15.89 13.21
C TYR A 380 32.33 16.02 13.26
N LYS A 381 31.84 16.85 14.17
CA LYS A 381 30.43 17.17 14.29
C LYS A 381 30.12 18.40 13.45
N GLY A 382 28.93 18.41 12.86
CA GLY A 382 28.42 19.54 12.12
C GLY A 382 26.93 19.74 12.39
N THR A 383 26.50 20.98 12.35
CA THR A 383 25.08 21.37 12.40
C THR A 383 24.60 21.59 10.98
N VAL A 384 23.44 21.02 10.65
CA VAL A 384 22.79 21.31 9.37
C VAL A 384 22.10 22.66 9.46
N LEU A 385 22.49 23.61 8.61
CA LEU A 385 21.95 24.97 8.69
C LEU A 385 20.45 24.99 8.37
N ASN A 386 19.68 25.79 9.12
CA ASN A 386 18.22 25.90 9.07
C ASN A 386 17.43 24.69 9.61
N TYR A 387 18.13 23.69 10.16
CA TYR A 387 17.52 22.52 10.76
C TYR A 387 18.18 22.21 12.11
N ASN A 388 17.44 21.63 13.05
CA ASN A 388 17.99 21.25 14.37
C ASN A 388 18.65 19.85 14.35
N ASN A 389 19.23 19.46 13.21
CA ASN A 389 19.83 18.16 13.00
C ASN A 389 21.36 18.25 13.09
N GLU A 390 21.98 17.27 13.74
CA GLU A 390 23.43 17.11 13.79
C GLU A 390 23.86 15.99 12.84
N VAL A 391 25.07 16.12 12.28
CA VAL A 391 25.74 15.07 11.52
C VAL A 391 27.13 14.84 12.10
N THR A 392 27.57 13.59 12.08
CA THR A 392 28.92 13.22 12.51
C THR A 392 29.67 12.52 11.38
N PHE A 393 30.87 12.99 11.10
CA PHE A 393 31.84 12.34 10.24
C PHE A 393 32.91 11.66 11.09
N LYS A 394 33.18 10.38 10.81
CA LYS A 394 34.28 9.63 11.40
C LYS A 394 35.44 9.65 10.40
N ILE A 395 36.57 10.21 10.79
CA ILE A 395 37.78 10.20 9.96
C ILE A 395 38.82 9.33 10.64
N ILE A 396 39.35 8.34 9.92
CA ILE A 396 40.39 7.45 10.42
C ILE A 396 41.67 7.75 9.63
N VAL A 397 42.72 8.15 10.35
CA VAL A 397 44.02 8.49 9.78
C VAL A 397 45.01 7.36 10.07
N ASN A 398 45.50 6.71 9.02
CA ASN A 398 46.47 5.62 9.08
C ASN A 398 47.89 6.08 8.71
N SER A 399 48.92 5.38 9.19
CA SER A 399 50.30 5.59 8.75
C SER A 399 50.44 5.31 7.24
N LYS A 400 51.09 6.23 6.54
CA LYS A 400 51.73 5.95 5.24
C LYS A 400 53.15 5.50 5.57
N VAL A 401 53.68 4.47 4.90
CA VAL A 401 55.09 4.04 5.11
C VAL A 401 56.02 5.24 4.99
N ASP A 402 56.93 5.36 5.95
CA ASP A 402 58.13 6.20 5.83
C ASP A 402 59.16 5.40 5.00
N PRO A 403 59.49 5.81 3.76
CA PRO A 403 60.35 5.03 2.90
C PRO A 403 61.76 4.94 3.53
N GLY A 404 62.15 3.74 3.99
CA GLY A 404 63.56 3.43 4.22
C GLY A 404 63.99 2.59 5.42
N THR A 405 63.12 2.04 6.28
CA THR A 405 63.64 1.34 7.49
C THR A 405 62.94 0.08 7.99
N SER A 406 61.97 -0.53 7.29
CA SER A 406 61.38 -1.79 7.80
C SER A 406 61.08 -2.85 6.75
N ASN A 407 61.37 -4.10 7.08
CA ASN A 407 60.93 -5.31 6.36
C ASN A 407 59.40 -5.45 6.27
N ALA A 408 58.63 -4.52 6.88
CA ALA A 408 57.17 -4.50 6.90
C ALA A 408 56.54 -3.69 5.75
N GLU A 409 57.32 -3.22 4.76
CA GLU A 409 56.76 -2.58 3.57
C GLU A 409 55.99 -3.62 2.73
N ILE A 410 54.71 -3.33 2.47
CA ILE A 410 53.82 -4.21 1.71
C ILE A 410 53.94 -3.90 0.22
N LYS A 411 54.31 -4.91 -0.56
CA LYS A 411 54.42 -4.84 -2.03
C LYS A 411 53.05 -4.95 -2.70
N THR A 412 52.26 -5.94 -2.30
CA THR A 412 50.96 -6.26 -2.91
C THR A 412 49.96 -6.77 -1.89
N ILE A 413 48.71 -6.37 -2.07
CA ILE A 413 47.52 -6.93 -1.42
C ILE A 413 46.49 -7.15 -2.52
N ASN A 414 45.85 -8.32 -2.52
CA ASN A 414 44.79 -8.63 -3.47
C ASN A 414 43.43 -8.12 -2.98
N ASP A 415 42.58 -7.70 -3.91
CA ASP A 415 41.17 -7.43 -3.62
C ASP A 415 40.47 -8.73 -3.18
N ILE A 416 39.52 -8.58 -2.26
CA ILE A 416 38.79 -9.70 -1.66
C ILE A 416 37.46 -9.85 -2.39
N ASN A 417 37.13 -11.09 -2.77
CA ASN A 417 35.84 -11.42 -3.38
C ASN A 417 35.17 -12.52 -2.56
N VAL A 418 33.96 -12.24 -2.08
CA VAL A 418 33.17 -13.17 -1.26
C VAL A 418 31.82 -13.39 -1.91
N LYS A 419 31.36 -14.64 -1.87
CA LYS A 419 29.98 -15.01 -2.24
C LYS A 419 29.26 -15.50 -1.01
N ILE A 420 28.10 -14.91 -0.73
CA ILE A 420 27.19 -15.34 0.34
C ILE A 420 25.77 -15.44 -0.20
N THR A 421 24.87 -16.00 0.60
CA THR A 421 23.44 -16.05 0.31
C THR A 421 22.72 -14.93 1.08
N GLU A 422 21.62 -14.45 0.51
CA GLU A 422 20.75 -13.47 1.13
C GLU A 422 20.32 -13.90 2.54
N GLY A 423 20.54 -13.00 3.51
CA GLY A 423 20.31 -13.22 4.93
C GLY A 423 21.46 -13.91 5.69
N ASP A 424 22.54 -14.32 5.02
CA ASP A 424 23.71 -14.87 5.70
C ASP A 424 24.36 -13.80 6.59
N LYS A 425 24.78 -14.20 7.79
CA LYS A 425 25.59 -13.33 8.65
C LYS A 425 27.00 -13.22 8.06
N TYR A 426 27.50 -11.99 7.92
CA TYR A 426 28.85 -11.74 7.44
C TYR A 426 29.58 -10.72 8.32
N THR A 427 30.80 -11.08 8.75
CA THR A 427 31.67 -10.22 9.54
C THR A 427 32.82 -9.71 8.67
N LEU A 428 33.05 -8.40 8.67
CA LEU A 428 34.14 -7.81 7.91
C LEU A 428 35.51 -8.26 8.47
N PRO A 429 36.46 -8.67 7.61
CA PRO A 429 37.78 -9.12 8.06
C PRO A 429 38.54 -7.96 8.71
N GLN A 430 39.22 -8.23 9.83
CA GLN A 430 40.04 -7.26 10.54
C GLN A 430 41.50 -7.23 10.03
N THR A 431 41.93 -8.31 9.37
CA THR A 431 43.23 -8.43 8.72
C THR A 431 43.06 -8.91 7.27
N VAL A 432 44.06 -8.65 6.44
CA VAL A 432 44.18 -9.17 5.08
C VAL A 432 45.55 -9.76 4.85
N GLU A 433 45.62 -10.75 3.98
CA GLU A 433 46.88 -11.32 3.54
C GLU A 433 47.63 -10.32 2.64
N ALA A 434 48.89 -10.06 2.96
CA ALA A 434 49.75 -9.13 2.25
C ALA A 434 51.11 -9.76 1.96
N THR A 435 51.70 -9.43 0.80
CA THR A 435 53.07 -9.82 0.46
C THR A 435 54.01 -8.65 0.67
N THR A 436 55.05 -8.82 1.47
CA THR A 436 56.07 -7.78 1.72
C THR A 436 57.00 -7.60 0.51
N ILE A 437 57.79 -6.54 0.51
CA ILE A 437 58.84 -6.33 -0.50
C ILE A 437 59.89 -7.45 -0.52
N LEU A 438 60.04 -8.18 0.59
CA LEU A 438 60.93 -9.35 0.72
C LEU A 438 60.29 -10.66 0.23
N GLY A 439 59.02 -10.63 -0.16
CA GLY A 439 58.27 -11.81 -0.64
C GLY A 439 57.64 -12.65 0.47
N GLU A 440 57.66 -12.17 1.72
CA GLU A 440 57.02 -12.85 2.85
C GLU A 440 55.51 -12.58 2.87
N THR A 441 54.73 -13.58 3.26
CA THR A 441 53.28 -13.43 3.47
C THR A 441 53.01 -13.08 4.92
N ILE A 442 52.29 -11.97 5.16
CA ILE A 442 51.89 -11.50 6.48
C ILE A 442 50.38 -11.26 6.55
N GLN A 443 49.83 -11.21 7.77
CA GLN A 443 48.49 -10.70 8.05
C GLN A 443 48.61 -9.23 8.44
N ALA A 444 48.02 -8.35 7.64
CA ALA A 444 48.08 -6.90 7.84
C ALA A 444 46.71 -6.36 8.24
N ASP A 445 46.67 -5.49 9.26
CA ASP A 445 45.42 -4.89 9.73
C ASP A 445 44.77 -4.03 8.65
N VAL A 446 43.47 -4.24 8.43
CA VAL A 446 42.65 -3.48 7.49
C VAL A 446 41.55 -2.73 8.23
N ILE A 447 41.28 -1.51 7.79
CA ILE A 447 40.12 -0.74 8.21
C ILE A 447 39.25 -0.49 6.99
N TRP A 448 37.96 -0.81 7.10
CA TRP A 448 36.97 -0.61 6.05
C TRP A 448 36.21 0.71 6.23
N ASP A 449 35.74 1.26 5.11
CA ASP A 449 34.89 2.46 5.05
C ASP A 449 33.48 2.26 5.64
N LYS A 450 33.12 1.01 5.97
CA LYS A 450 31.89 0.64 6.68
C LYS A 450 32.21 -0.32 7.82
N GLU A 451 31.42 -0.24 8.90
CA GLU A 451 31.57 -1.14 10.06
C GLU A 451 30.79 -2.45 9.89
N SER A 452 29.72 -2.44 9.10
CA SER A 452 28.88 -3.61 8.80
C SER A 452 28.24 -3.50 7.43
N ILE A 453 27.67 -4.60 6.95
CA ILE A 453 26.90 -4.65 5.71
C ILE A 453 25.51 -5.22 5.95
N ASP A 454 24.55 -4.78 5.15
CA ASP A 454 23.22 -5.36 5.09
C ASP A 454 23.23 -6.51 4.07
N THR A 455 23.10 -7.74 4.56
CA THR A 455 23.03 -8.94 3.73
C THR A 455 21.61 -9.39 3.41
N SER A 456 20.60 -8.64 3.85
CA SER A 456 19.18 -9.00 3.72
C SER A 456 18.66 -8.96 2.29
N LYS A 457 19.46 -8.46 1.34
CA LYS A 457 19.09 -8.37 -0.07
C LYS A 457 20.19 -8.91 -0.96
N ALA A 458 19.79 -9.67 -1.96
CA ALA A 458 20.67 -10.06 -3.05
C ALA A 458 21.23 -8.83 -3.79
N GLY A 459 22.46 -8.93 -4.26
CA GLY A 459 23.15 -7.85 -4.94
C GLY A 459 24.66 -7.90 -4.73
N THR A 460 25.34 -6.84 -5.15
CA THR A 460 26.80 -6.72 -4.98
C THR A 460 27.10 -5.51 -4.12
N ILE A 461 27.86 -5.71 -3.04
CA ILE A 461 28.35 -4.66 -2.16
C ILE A 461 29.86 -4.57 -2.34
N THR A 462 30.39 -3.36 -2.55
CA THR A 462 31.83 -3.09 -2.56
C THR A 462 32.19 -2.13 -1.43
N LEU A 463 33.21 -2.49 -0.65
CA LEU A 463 33.79 -1.69 0.42
C LEU A 463 35.22 -1.30 0.04
N ILE A 464 35.65 -0.14 0.52
CA ILE A 464 37.02 0.34 0.38
C ILE A 464 37.77 0.14 1.70
N GLY A 465 38.91 -0.54 1.63
CA GLY A 465 39.78 -0.79 2.77
C GLY A 465 41.10 -0.05 2.64
N ARG A 466 41.64 0.43 3.77
CA ARG A 466 43.02 0.90 3.87
C ARG A 466 43.79 0.05 4.86
N VAL A 467 45.01 -0.33 4.48
CA VAL A 467 45.89 -1.22 5.24
C VAL A 467 47.08 -0.42 5.76
N LYS A 468 47.47 -0.64 7.01
CA LYS A 468 48.64 0.02 7.59
C LYS A 468 49.87 -0.34 6.77
N ASN A 469 50.73 0.64 6.49
CA ASN A 469 51.95 0.45 5.69
C ASN A 469 51.72 -0.01 4.24
N TYR A 470 50.53 0.25 3.69
CA TYR A 470 50.23 0.09 2.27
C TYR A 470 49.68 1.40 1.73
N ASN A 471 50.13 1.84 0.56
CA ASN A 471 49.80 3.17 0.01
C ASN A 471 48.59 3.16 -0.94
N LYS A 472 48.03 1.99 -1.25
CA LYS A 472 46.86 1.83 -2.11
C LYS A 472 45.65 1.41 -1.29
N GLU A 473 44.47 1.74 -1.81
CA GLU A 473 43.22 1.19 -1.32
C GLU A 473 43.05 -0.24 -1.83
N ILE A 474 42.36 -1.07 -1.05
CA ILE A 474 41.92 -2.40 -1.45
C ILE A 474 40.40 -2.46 -1.48
N LYS A 475 39.84 -3.39 -2.22
CA LYS A 475 38.39 -3.59 -2.33
C LYS A 475 37.98 -4.92 -1.73
N LEU A 476 36.85 -4.91 -1.02
CA LEU A 476 36.11 -6.11 -0.66
C LEU A 476 34.79 -6.10 -1.42
N THR A 477 34.63 -7.03 -2.35
CA THR A 477 33.41 -7.23 -3.13
C THR A 477 32.66 -8.44 -2.60
N ILE A 478 31.42 -8.24 -2.19
CA ILE A 478 30.56 -9.27 -1.62
C ILE A 478 29.37 -9.43 -2.56
N VAL A 479 29.25 -10.60 -3.17
CA VAL A 479 28.14 -10.98 -4.03
C VAL A 479 27.15 -11.80 -3.20
N ILE A 480 25.99 -11.20 -2.93
CA ILE A 480 24.89 -11.79 -2.19
C ILE A 480 23.95 -12.42 -3.22
N SER A 481 23.92 -13.74 -3.24
CA SER A 481 23.04 -14.51 -4.11
C SER A 481 21.65 -14.60 -3.49
N PRO A 482 20.56 -14.56 -4.29
CA PRO A 482 19.21 -14.72 -3.77
C PRO A 482 19.07 -16.03 -3.00
N LYS A 483 18.38 -15.99 -1.86
CA LYS A 483 18.06 -17.21 -1.12
C LYS A 483 17.08 -18.04 -1.94
N SER A 484 17.49 -19.22 -2.41
CA SER A 484 16.61 -20.11 -3.16
C SER A 484 15.44 -20.53 -2.27
N VAL A 485 14.22 -20.10 -2.61
CA VAL A 485 13.01 -20.63 -1.97
C VAL A 485 12.82 -22.03 -2.51
N GLU A 486 12.99 -23.03 -1.65
CA GLU A 486 12.71 -24.43 -1.99
C GLU A 486 11.26 -24.52 -2.45
N LYS A 487 11.03 -24.92 -3.72
CA LYS A 487 9.68 -25.05 -4.26
C LYS A 487 8.95 -26.12 -3.45
N LYS A 488 7.97 -25.72 -2.64
CA LYS A 488 7.09 -26.66 -1.93
C LYS A 488 6.34 -27.50 -2.97
N ILE A 489 6.46 -28.82 -2.85
CA ILE A 489 5.71 -29.77 -3.67
C ILE A 489 4.23 -29.68 -3.31
N LYS A 490 3.38 -29.59 -4.34
CA LYS A 490 1.93 -29.43 -4.19
C LYS A 490 1.19 -30.67 -4.65
N VAL A 491 0.41 -31.26 -3.74
CA VAL A 491 -0.42 -32.43 -4.02
C VAL A 491 -1.88 -32.05 -3.88
N VAL A 492 -2.66 -32.32 -4.93
CA VAL A 492 -4.11 -32.19 -4.88
C VAL A 492 -4.71 -33.55 -4.53
N LEU A 493 -5.46 -33.58 -3.44
CA LEU A 493 -6.18 -34.76 -2.99
C LEU A 493 -7.65 -34.63 -3.34
N ASP A 494 -8.17 -35.65 -4.01
CA ASP A 494 -9.54 -35.69 -4.48
C ASP A 494 -10.33 -36.77 -3.75
N ALA A 495 -11.29 -36.35 -2.94
CA ALA A 495 -12.23 -37.28 -2.31
C ALA A 495 -13.36 -37.57 -3.31
N GLY A 496 -13.39 -38.78 -3.87
CA GLY A 496 -14.39 -39.21 -4.85
C GLY A 496 -15.83 -38.95 -4.39
N HIS A 497 -16.72 -38.69 -5.35
CA HIS A 497 -18.15 -38.44 -5.14
C HIS A 497 -18.43 -37.22 -4.22
N GLY A 498 -19.63 -37.13 -3.64
CA GLY A 498 -20.05 -36.05 -2.75
C GLY A 498 -21.42 -35.47 -3.12
N GLY A 499 -22.06 -34.83 -2.15
CA GLY A 499 -23.40 -34.26 -2.32
C GLY A 499 -24.43 -35.35 -2.65
N PRO A 500 -25.27 -35.16 -3.68
CA PRO A 500 -26.26 -36.14 -4.11
C PRO A 500 -25.66 -37.44 -4.66
N ASP A 501 -24.40 -37.42 -5.11
CA ASP A 501 -23.71 -38.63 -5.55
C ASP A 501 -23.09 -39.35 -4.35
N SER A 502 -23.69 -40.46 -3.93
CA SER A 502 -23.19 -41.28 -2.83
C SER A 502 -21.94 -42.08 -3.18
N GLY A 503 -21.62 -42.22 -4.47
CA GLY A 503 -20.82 -43.33 -4.96
C GLY A 503 -21.51 -44.67 -4.68
N ALA A 504 -20.72 -45.73 -4.62
CA ALA A 504 -21.21 -47.06 -4.27
C ALA A 504 -21.78 -47.10 -2.83
N VAL A 505 -22.83 -47.91 -2.65
CA VAL A 505 -23.49 -48.09 -1.35
C VAL A 505 -23.38 -49.55 -0.93
N GLY A 506 -22.76 -49.80 0.21
CA GLY A 506 -22.60 -51.12 0.80
C GLY A 506 -23.90 -51.71 1.33
N GLN A 507 -23.87 -53.00 1.68
CA GLN A 507 -25.05 -53.73 2.17
C GLN A 507 -25.59 -53.11 3.47
N ASN A 508 -24.69 -52.60 4.33
CA ASN A 508 -25.04 -51.92 5.57
C ASN A 508 -25.26 -50.41 5.40
N LYS A 509 -25.60 -49.97 4.18
CA LYS A 509 -25.91 -48.58 3.80
C LYS A 509 -24.73 -47.61 3.95
N THR A 510 -23.52 -48.12 4.06
CA THR A 510 -22.30 -47.31 4.04
C THR A 510 -22.14 -46.68 2.67
N LYS A 511 -21.82 -45.39 2.60
CA LYS A 511 -21.64 -44.68 1.33
C LYS A 511 -20.16 -44.46 1.09
N GLU A 512 -19.72 -44.72 -0.14
CA GLU A 512 -18.35 -44.48 -0.58
C GLU A 512 -17.89 -43.05 -0.28
N LYS A 513 -18.72 -42.04 -0.60
CA LYS A 513 -18.37 -40.62 -0.40
C LYS A 513 -17.93 -40.24 1.01
N ASP A 514 -18.41 -40.96 2.03
CA ASP A 514 -18.12 -40.68 3.43
C ASP A 514 -16.74 -41.26 3.78
N ILE A 515 -16.42 -42.45 3.27
CA ILE A 515 -15.12 -43.11 3.42
C ILE A 515 -14.03 -42.33 2.69
N THR A 516 -14.28 -41.96 1.42
CA THR A 516 -13.29 -41.25 0.60
C THR A 516 -12.93 -39.90 1.21
N LEU A 517 -13.90 -39.17 1.77
CA LEU A 517 -13.65 -37.91 2.47
C LEU A 517 -12.80 -38.10 3.73
N ALA A 518 -13.17 -39.08 4.56
CA ALA A 518 -12.47 -39.36 5.81
C ALA A 518 -11.01 -39.77 5.58
N VAL A 519 -10.76 -40.69 4.64
CA VAL A 519 -9.40 -41.14 4.29
C VAL A 519 -8.60 -40.00 3.66
N THR A 520 -9.21 -39.21 2.77
CA THR A 520 -8.56 -38.08 2.11
C THR A 520 -8.05 -37.04 3.11
N PHE A 521 -8.83 -36.70 4.13
CA PHE A 521 -8.39 -35.78 5.17
C PHE A 521 -7.19 -36.31 5.94
N LYS A 522 -7.23 -37.58 6.35
CA LYS A 522 -6.13 -38.23 7.05
C LYS A 522 -4.83 -38.23 6.23
N ILE A 523 -4.92 -38.51 4.91
CA ILE A 523 -3.76 -38.41 4.00
C ILE A 523 -3.20 -36.98 4.03
N GLY A 524 -4.08 -36.00 3.85
CA GLY A 524 -3.68 -34.61 3.79
C GLY A 524 -3.04 -34.11 5.09
N ASP A 525 -3.51 -34.56 6.26
CA ASP A 525 -2.89 -34.22 7.55
C ASP A 525 -1.46 -34.77 7.66
N ILE A 526 -1.23 -35.98 7.18
CA ILE A 526 0.11 -36.60 7.16
C ILE A 526 1.03 -35.85 6.20
N LEU A 527 0.56 -35.55 4.99
CA LEU A 527 1.36 -34.84 3.99
C LEU A 527 1.71 -33.40 4.44
N LYS A 528 0.74 -32.67 5.00
CA LYS A 528 0.97 -31.33 5.57
C LYS A 528 2.02 -31.33 6.67
N LYS A 529 1.98 -32.31 7.58
CA LYS A 529 2.99 -32.50 8.64
C LYS A 529 4.40 -32.74 8.08
N ASN A 530 4.50 -33.27 6.86
CA ASN A 530 5.76 -33.52 6.15
C ASN A 530 6.15 -32.38 5.18
N GLY A 531 5.55 -31.18 5.36
CA GLY A 531 5.91 -29.97 4.61
C GLY A 531 5.45 -29.96 3.15
N ILE A 532 4.48 -30.81 2.79
CA ILE A 532 3.88 -30.86 1.46
C ILE A 532 2.64 -29.95 1.45
N GLU A 533 2.51 -29.13 0.41
CA GLU A 533 1.32 -28.31 0.23
C GLU A 533 0.17 -29.19 -0.27
N VAL A 534 -0.95 -29.19 0.47
CA VAL A 534 -2.11 -30.01 0.16
C VAL A 534 -3.31 -29.13 -0.18
N ILE A 535 -3.94 -29.41 -1.32
CA ILE A 535 -5.20 -28.82 -1.73
C ILE A 535 -6.22 -29.94 -1.87
N TYR A 536 -7.42 -29.75 -1.33
CA TYR A 536 -8.51 -30.71 -1.47
C TYR A 536 -9.45 -30.26 -2.57
N THR A 537 -9.97 -31.19 -3.37
CA THR A 537 -11.06 -30.87 -4.31
C THR A 537 -12.35 -30.54 -3.56
N ARG A 538 -12.63 -31.22 -2.46
CA ARG A 538 -13.72 -30.91 -1.52
C ARG A 538 -13.29 -31.13 -0.07
N THR A 539 -13.87 -30.35 0.83
CA THR A 539 -13.67 -30.47 2.29
C THR A 539 -14.98 -30.72 3.04
N ASN A 540 -16.11 -30.73 2.33
CA ASN A 540 -17.43 -30.98 2.88
C ASN A 540 -18.28 -31.75 1.85
N ASP A 541 -19.53 -32.02 2.21
CA ASP A 541 -20.49 -32.79 1.40
C ASP A 541 -21.62 -31.91 0.83
N THR A 542 -21.46 -30.59 0.89
CA THR A 542 -22.53 -29.61 0.65
C THR A 542 -22.19 -28.56 -0.42
N ASP A 543 -20.96 -28.58 -0.95
CA ASP A 543 -20.53 -27.64 -1.99
C ASP A 543 -21.46 -27.71 -3.21
N SER A 544 -21.92 -26.55 -3.68
CA SER A 544 -22.97 -26.48 -4.71
C SER A 544 -22.59 -27.12 -6.04
N TRP A 545 -21.29 -27.15 -6.38
CA TRP A 545 -20.79 -27.76 -7.61
C TRP A 545 -20.88 -29.29 -7.60
N LEU A 546 -21.06 -29.93 -6.43
CA LEU A 546 -21.30 -31.38 -6.32
C LEU A 546 -22.69 -31.79 -6.85
N ASN A 547 -23.62 -30.85 -6.99
CA ASN A 547 -24.98 -31.13 -7.43
C ASN A 547 -25.11 -31.27 -8.96
N ASP A 548 -24.12 -30.80 -9.72
CA ASP A 548 -24.17 -30.80 -11.19
C ASP A 548 -23.27 -31.89 -11.78
N LYS A 549 -23.90 -33.02 -12.13
CA LYS A 549 -23.22 -34.18 -12.72
C LYS A 549 -22.52 -33.87 -14.05
N ASN A 550 -22.87 -32.79 -14.74
CA ASN A 550 -22.23 -32.42 -15.99
C ASN A 550 -20.91 -31.67 -15.77
N THR A 551 -20.72 -31.04 -14.61
CA THR A 551 -19.58 -30.14 -14.36
C THR A 551 -18.70 -30.56 -13.18
N GLU A 552 -19.12 -31.52 -12.35
CA GLU A 552 -18.39 -31.91 -11.14
C GLU A 552 -16.98 -32.48 -11.44
N LEU A 553 -16.86 -33.39 -12.41
CA LEU A 553 -15.56 -33.96 -12.80
C LEU A 553 -14.62 -32.90 -13.37
N GLN A 554 -15.16 -31.97 -14.18
CA GLN A 554 -14.42 -30.84 -14.72
C GLN A 554 -13.97 -29.88 -13.62
N THR A 555 -14.78 -29.71 -12.57
CA THR A 555 -14.45 -28.85 -11.43
C THR A 555 -13.26 -29.42 -10.64
N ARG A 556 -13.23 -30.73 -10.38
CA ARG A 556 -12.08 -31.41 -9.75
C ARG A 556 -10.78 -31.19 -10.54
N VAL A 557 -10.85 -31.37 -11.85
CA VAL A 557 -9.74 -31.13 -12.78
C VAL A 557 -9.30 -29.67 -12.75
N ASN A 558 -10.25 -28.73 -12.76
CA ASN A 558 -9.95 -27.30 -12.72
C ASN A 558 -9.24 -26.91 -11.41
N ILE A 559 -9.66 -27.45 -10.27
CA ILE A 559 -8.98 -27.23 -8.99
C ILE A 559 -7.52 -27.67 -9.11
N ALA A 560 -7.27 -28.87 -9.63
CA ALA A 560 -5.93 -29.41 -9.78
C ALA A 560 -5.04 -28.60 -10.73
N ASN A 561 -5.59 -28.23 -11.89
CA ASN A 561 -4.88 -27.51 -12.93
C ASN A 561 -4.62 -26.05 -12.54
N ASN A 562 -5.60 -25.37 -11.94
CA ASN A 562 -5.46 -23.99 -11.46
C ASN A 562 -4.46 -23.89 -10.30
N ALA A 563 -4.45 -24.91 -9.42
CA ALA A 563 -3.46 -25.03 -8.36
C ALA A 563 -2.03 -25.22 -8.89
N LYS A 564 -1.86 -25.62 -10.17
CA LYS A 564 -0.61 -26.09 -10.76
C LYS A 564 -0.01 -27.23 -9.94
N ALA A 565 -0.85 -28.22 -9.61
CA ALA A 565 -0.45 -29.36 -8.81
C ALA A 565 0.77 -30.07 -9.40
N ASP A 566 1.69 -30.51 -8.55
CA ASP A 566 2.78 -31.39 -8.95
C ASP A 566 2.30 -32.85 -9.04
N TYR A 567 1.28 -33.23 -8.25
CA TYR A 567 0.62 -34.54 -8.30
C TYR A 567 -0.88 -34.44 -7.94
N PHE A 568 -1.69 -35.33 -8.50
CA PHE A 568 -3.12 -35.47 -8.21
C PHE A 568 -3.44 -36.90 -7.76
N VAL A 569 -4.14 -37.06 -6.64
CA VAL A 569 -4.49 -38.37 -6.07
C VAL A 569 -5.98 -38.38 -5.73
N SER A 570 -6.76 -39.16 -6.47
CA SER A 570 -8.18 -39.39 -6.21
C SER A 570 -8.39 -40.66 -5.40
N ILE A 571 -9.25 -40.60 -4.40
CA ILE A 571 -9.56 -41.71 -3.47
C ILE A 571 -10.99 -42.18 -3.71
N HIS A 572 -11.14 -43.47 -3.98
CA HIS A 572 -12.39 -44.15 -4.30
C HIS A 572 -12.50 -45.51 -3.58
N VAL A 573 -13.69 -46.09 -3.61
CA VAL A 573 -13.98 -47.41 -3.07
C VAL A 573 -14.72 -48.23 -4.12
N ASN A 574 -14.20 -49.40 -4.43
CA ASN A 574 -14.71 -50.23 -5.51
C ASN A 574 -16.05 -50.88 -5.14
N SER A 575 -16.74 -51.42 -6.14
CA SER A 575 -17.96 -52.21 -5.96
C SER A 575 -18.14 -53.18 -7.13
N PHE A 576 -18.69 -54.35 -6.83
CA PHE A 576 -18.97 -55.38 -7.83
C PHE A 576 -20.17 -56.23 -7.42
N ASP A 577 -20.94 -56.72 -8.40
CA ASP A 577 -22.17 -57.49 -8.16
C ASP A 577 -21.92 -58.76 -7.33
N ASN A 578 -20.79 -59.43 -7.56
CA ASN A 578 -20.36 -60.56 -6.72
C ASN A 578 -19.69 -60.03 -5.44
N SER A 579 -20.41 -60.13 -4.31
CA SER A 579 -19.96 -59.66 -2.99
C SER A 579 -18.76 -60.43 -2.41
N SER A 580 -18.29 -61.51 -3.04
CA SER A 580 -17.05 -62.20 -2.62
C SER A 580 -15.78 -61.55 -3.17
N VAL A 581 -15.89 -60.58 -4.08
CA VAL A 581 -14.73 -59.87 -4.67
C VAL A 581 -14.09 -58.94 -3.65
N THR A 582 -12.76 -58.97 -3.58
CA THR A 582 -11.93 -58.15 -2.70
C THR A 582 -10.64 -57.71 -3.41
N GLY A 583 -9.93 -56.78 -2.79
CA GLY A 583 -8.58 -56.34 -3.12
C GLY A 583 -8.49 -54.87 -3.53
N VAL A 584 -7.25 -54.39 -3.57
CA VAL A 584 -6.90 -52.99 -3.85
C VAL A 584 -6.40 -52.85 -5.28
N GLU A 585 -6.80 -51.80 -5.99
CA GLU A 585 -6.21 -51.41 -7.27
C GLU A 585 -5.92 -49.91 -7.35
N THR A 586 -4.85 -49.53 -8.06
CA THR A 586 -4.51 -48.12 -8.29
C THR A 586 -4.43 -47.84 -9.78
N CYS A 587 -5.27 -46.93 -10.25
CA CYS A 587 -5.41 -46.57 -11.65
C CYS A 587 -4.55 -45.36 -12.03
N TYR A 588 -4.04 -45.35 -13.26
CA TYR A 588 -3.30 -44.21 -13.83
C TYR A 588 -3.65 -44.02 -15.32
N PHE A 589 -3.33 -42.85 -15.87
CA PHE A 589 -3.49 -42.58 -17.31
C PHE A 589 -2.30 -43.09 -18.12
N GLY A 590 -2.59 -43.83 -19.20
CA GLY A 590 -1.62 -44.39 -20.13
C GLY A 590 -0.69 -43.35 -20.74
N GLY A 591 0.59 -43.70 -20.85
CA GLY A 591 1.64 -42.78 -21.30
C GLY A 591 2.17 -41.83 -20.21
N SER A 592 1.53 -41.72 -19.03
CA SER A 592 2.05 -40.95 -17.91
C SER A 592 3.08 -41.74 -17.10
N THR A 593 4.37 -41.58 -17.40
CA THR A 593 5.46 -42.28 -16.67
C THR A 593 5.49 -41.92 -15.18
N LYS A 594 5.28 -40.65 -14.85
CA LYS A 594 5.19 -40.18 -13.46
C LYS A 594 3.92 -40.66 -12.75
N GLY A 595 2.78 -40.71 -13.46
CA GLY A 595 1.53 -41.26 -12.92
C GLY A 595 1.65 -42.76 -12.63
N MET A 596 2.28 -43.51 -13.53
CA MET A 596 2.57 -44.94 -13.33
C MET A 596 3.49 -45.18 -12.12
N ALA A 597 4.54 -44.37 -11.95
CA ALA A 597 5.44 -44.46 -10.80
C ALA A 597 4.72 -44.15 -9.47
N LEU A 598 3.89 -43.10 -9.46
CA LEU A 598 3.05 -42.76 -8.31
C LEU A 598 2.09 -43.89 -7.95
N ALA A 599 1.37 -44.43 -8.93
CA ALA A 599 0.43 -45.52 -8.75
C ALA A 599 1.12 -46.76 -8.16
N LYS A 600 2.29 -47.11 -8.69
CA LYS A 600 3.08 -48.25 -8.22
C LYS A 600 3.53 -48.07 -6.77
N ASN A 601 4.03 -46.90 -6.42
CA ASN A 601 4.47 -46.62 -5.06
C ASN A 601 3.31 -46.67 -4.07
N ILE A 602 2.17 -46.05 -4.39
CA ILE A 602 0.97 -46.10 -3.54
C ILE A 602 0.47 -47.53 -3.39
N GLN A 603 0.31 -48.27 -4.49
CA GLN A 603 -0.15 -49.66 -4.47
C GLN A 603 0.74 -50.52 -3.56
N ASN A 604 2.06 -50.46 -3.74
CA ASN A 604 3.00 -51.26 -2.96
C ASN A 604 2.94 -50.96 -1.46
N GLU A 605 2.84 -49.68 -1.08
CA GLU A 605 2.75 -49.29 0.33
C GLU A 605 1.44 -49.74 0.96
N ILE A 606 0.31 -49.69 0.24
CA ILE A 606 -0.98 -50.20 0.72
C ILE A 606 -0.91 -51.71 0.96
N ILE A 607 -0.40 -52.47 0.00
CA ILE A 607 -0.28 -53.93 0.11
C ILE A 607 0.67 -54.32 1.24
N SER A 608 1.78 -53.60 1.39
CA SER A 608 2.74 -53.85 2.48
C SER A 608 2.15 -53.57 3.87
N GLU A 609 1.29 -52.56 4.01
CA GLU A 609 0.70 -52.19 5.31
C GLU A 609 -0.47 -53.11 5.70
N LEU A 610 -1.33 -53.44 4.72
CA LEU A 610 -2.63 -54.03 5.00
C LEU A 610 -2.72 -55.53 4.64
N GLY A 611 -1.81 -56.04 3.81
CA GLY A 611 -1.79 -57.44 3.40
C GLY A 611 -3.01 -57.88 2.58
N PHE A 612 -3.75 -56.91 1.99
CA PHE A 612 -4.92 -57.21 1.17
C PHE A 612 -4.54 -57.81 -0.17
N LYS A 613 -5.55 -58.36 -0.85
CA LYS A 613 -5.37 -58.93 -2.18
C LYS A 613 -4.90 -57.84 -3.15
N ASP A 614 -3.70 -58.02 -3.70
CA ASP A 614 -3.14 -57.12 -4.70
C ASP A 614 -3.78 -57.36 -6.06
N ARG A 615 -4.53 -56.39 -6.57
CA ARG A 615 -5.11 -56.43 -7.92
C ARG A 615 -4.23 -55.69 -8.94
N GLY A 616 -3.13 -55.10 -8.46
CA GLY A 616 -2.13 -54.39 -9.23
C GLY A 616 -2.53 -52.99 -9.66
N ILE A 617 -1.59 -52.31 -10.33
CA ILE A 617 -1.87 -51.03 -11.00
C ILE A 617 -2.60 -51.26 -12.32
N LYS A 618 -3.51 -50.34 -12.70
CA LYS A 618 -4.32 -50.43 -13.92
C LYS A 618 -4.17 -49.19 -14.78
N GLU A 619 -3.90 -49.37 -16.07
CA GLU A 619 -4.04 -48.30 -17.04
C GLU A 619 -5.53 -48.08 -17.33
N ARG A 620 -6.05 -46.85 -17.12
CA ARG A 620 -7.47 -46.51 -17.27
C ARG A 620 -7.65 -45.15 -17.95
N ASN A 621 -7.56 -45.14 -19.27
CA ASN A 621 -7.63 -43.91 -20.08
C ASN A 621 -9.03 -43.27 -20.16
N GLY A 622 -10.06 -44.00 -19.73
CA GLY A 622 -11.45 -43.52 -19.71
C GLY A 622 -11.83 -42.71 -18.47
N LEU A 623 -10.99 -42.66 -17.44
CA LEU A 623 -11.29 -41.93 -16.20
C LEU A 623 -11.03 -40.43 -16.39
N TYR A 624 -12.09 -39.63 -16.29
CA TYR A 624 -12.06 -38.20 -16.63
C TYR A 624 -11.00 -37.42 -15.86
N VAL A 625 -10.96 -37.59 -14.53
CA VAL A 625 -9.99 -36.90 -13.65
C VAL A 625 -8.54 -37.29 -13.91
N LEU A 626 -8.29 -38.48 -14.48
CA LEU A 626 -6.94 -38.90 -14.87
C LEU A 626 -6.55 -38.32 -16.24
N LYS A 627 -7.51 -38.27 -17.16
CA LYS A 627 -7.29 -37.82 -18.55
C LYS A 627 -7.07 -36.32 -18.68
N TYR A 628 -7.79 -35.51 -17.91
CA TYR A 628 -7.82 -34.05 -18.10
C TYR A 628 -7.02 -33.26 -17.05
N THR A 629 -6.47 -33.93 -16.04
CA THR A 629 -5.54 -33.30 -15.09
C THR A 629 -4.14 -33.23 -15.69
N ASN A 630 -3.54 -32.04 -15.70
CA ASN A 630 -2.21 -31.78 -16.27
C ASN A 630 -1.08 -32.38 -15.42
N ALA A 631 -1.30 -32.50 -14.12
CA ALA A 631 -0.37 -33.16 -13.20
C ALA A 631 -0.40 -34.68 -13.38
N PRO A 632 0.69 -35.40 -13.05
CA PRO A 632 0.65 -36.84 -12.84
C PRO A 632 -0.49 -37.23 -11.88
N ALA A 633 -1.47 -37.97 -12.40
CA ALA A 633 -2.72 -38.26 -11.72
C ALA A 633 -2.91 -39.77 -11.50
N VAL A 634 -3.44 -40.13 -10.34
CA VAL A 634 -3.84 -41.50 -9.99
C VAL A 634 -5.20 -41.54 -9.32
N LEU A 635 -5.90 -42.67 -9.42
CA LEU A 635 -7.14 -42.95 -8.71
C LEU A 635 -6.97 -44.27 -7.94
N VAL A 636 -7.10 -44.22 -6.63
CA VAL A 636 -6.88 -45.35 -5.72
C VAL A 636 -8.23 -45.93 -5.34
N GLU A 637 -8.44 -47.20 -5.65
CA GLU A 637 -9.59 -47.99 -5.21
C GLU A 637 -9.21 -48.77 -3.95
N LEU A 638 -9.70 -48.34 -2.78
CA LEU A 638 -9.23 -48.85 -1.49
C LEU A 638 -9.53 -50.34 -1.28
N GLU A 639 -10.78 -50.76 -1.46
CA GLU A 639 -11.32 -52.12 -1.34
C GLU A 639 -12.74 -52.15 -1.93
N PHE A 640 -13.43 -53.30 -1.91
CA PHE A 640 -14.80 -53.43 -2.44
C PHE A 640 -15.88 -53.23 -1.36
N ILE A 641 -16.64 -52.14 -1.41
CA ILE A 641 -17.73 -51.84 -0.44
C ILE A 641 -18.90 -52.83 -0.53
N SER A 642 -19.03 -53.56 -1.64
CA SER A 642 -20.05 -54.60 -1.82
C SER A 642 -19.76 -55.88 -1.04
N ASN A 643 -18.51 -56.07 -0.57
CA ASN A 643 -18.13 -57.17 0.31
C ASN A 643 -18.39 -56.79 1.79
N PRO A 644 -19.20 -57.55 2.56
CA PRO A 644 -19.56 -57.18 3.93
C PRO A 644 -18.39 -57.05 4.90
N GLU A 645 -17.37 -57.91 4.79
CA GLU A 645 -16.18 -57.85 5.64
C GLU A 645 -15.36 -56.59 5.34
N LYS A 646 -15.19 -56.28 4.05
CA LYS A 646 -14.45 -55.09 3.61
C LYS A 646 -15.23 -53.81 3.90
N GLU A 647 -16.55 -53.80 3.77
CA GLU A 647 -17.41 -52.68 4.20
C GLU A 647 -17.19 -52.38 5.69
N ALA A 648 -17.20 -53.39 6.56
CA ALA A 648 -16.97 -53.20 7.99
C ALA A 648 -15.58 -52.61 8.29
N MET A 649 -14.56 -53.04 7.54
CA MET A 649 -13.19 -52.53 7.67
C MET A 649 -13.05 -51.10 7.14
N LEU A 650 -13.65 -50.77 6.00
CA LEU A 650 -13.62 -49.42 5.41
C LEU A 650 -14.28 -48.37 6.32
N LYS A 651 -15.24 -48.78 7.16
CA LYS A 651 -15.85 -47.92 8.19
C LYS A 651 -14.96 -47.74 9.42
N ASN A 652 -14.04 -48.68 9.67
CA ASN A 652 -13.23 -48.67 10.87
C ASN A 652 -12.16 -47.55 10.77
N PRO A 653 -12.16 -46.56 11.69
CA PRO A 653 -11.21 -45.45 11.65
C PRO A 653 -9.74 -45.86 11.69
N GLU A 654 -9.39 -47.00 12.30
CA GLU A 654 -8.02 -47.53 12.34
C GLU A 654 -7.57 -48.00 10.96
N TYR A 655 -8.43 -48.69 10.22
CA TYR A 655 -8.13 -49.11 8.85
C TYR A 655 -8.05 -47.90 7.91
N GLN A 656 -8.94 -46.92 8.06
CA GLN A 656 -8.84 -45.65 7.32
C GLN A 656 -7.52 -44.94 7.60
N GLN A 657 -7.03 -44.99 8.84
CA GLN A 657 -5.73 -44.43 9.22
C GLN A 657 -4.57 -45.18 8.55
N LYS A 658 -4.58 -46.52 8.56
CA LYS A 658 -3.58 -47.35 7.87
C LYS A 658 -3.52 -47.09 6.37
N TYR A 659 -4.68 -46.97 5.71
CA TYR A 659 -4.74 -46.56 4.31
C TYR A 659 -4.10 -45.19 4.09
N ALA A 660 -4.45 -44.22 4.94
CA ALA A 660 -3.92 -42.87 4.81
C ALA A 660 -2.40 -42.81 4.98
N GLU A 661 -1.85 -43.56 5.93
CA GLU A 661 -0.41 -43.67 6.16
C GLU A 661 0.30 -44.33 4.98
N ALA A 662 -0.22 -45.44 4.47
CA ALA A 662 0.34 -46.12 3.31
C ALA A 662 0.32 -45.25 2.04
N ILE A 663 -0.81 -44.58 1.75
CA ILE A 663 -0.93 -43.69 0.60
C ILE A 663 0.01 -42.49 0.74
N ALA A 664 0.09 -41.88 1.92
CA ALA A 664 1.00 -40.76 2.17
C ALA A 664 2.47 -41.18 1.99
N ARG A 665 2.88 -42.36 2.47
CA ARG A 665 4.22 -42.91 2.21
C ARG A 665 4.48 -43.11 0.72
N GLY A 666 3.51 -43.66 -0.02
CA GLY A 666 3.62 -43.85 -1.47
C GLY A 666 3.81 -42.54 -2.23
N ILE A 667 3.09 -41.49 -1.82
CA ILE A 667 3.25 -40.12 -2.36
C ILE A 667 4.64 -39.58 -2.01
N MET A 668 5.06 -39.63 -0.74
CA MET A 668 6.36 -39.13 -0.28
C MET A 668 7.54 -39.80 -0.99
N LYS A 669 7.48 -41.14 -1.13
CA LYS A 669 8.47 -41.93 -1.87
C LYS A 669 8.58 -41.50 -3.33
N THR A 670 7.46 -41.10 -3.94
CA THR A 670 7.44 -40.64 -5.34
C THR A 670 8.12 -39.29 -5.51
N ILE A 671 8.07 -38.43 -4.49
CA ILE A 671 8.66 -37.09 -4.52
C ILE A 671 10.08 -37.02 -3.93
N GLY A 672 10.63 -38.17 -3.51
CA GLY A 672 11.98 -38.28 -2.96
C GLY A 672 12.11 -37.88 -1.49
N LYS A 673 11.05 -38.07 -0.70
CA LYS A 673 11.03 -37.87 0.75
C LYS A 673 10.93 -39.18 1.53
#